data_AF-A0AA36DV51-F1
#
_entry.id   AF-A0AA36DV51-F1
#
_cell.length_a   1.000
_cell.length_b   1.000
_cell.length_c   1.000
_cell.angle_alpha   90.00
_cell.angle_beta   90.00
_cell.angle_gamma   90.00
#
_symmetry.space_group_name_H-M   'P 1'
#
loop_
_entity.id
_entity.type
_entity.pdbx_description
1 polymer ?
#
loop_
_entity_poly.entity_id
_entity_poly.type
_entity_poly.pdbx_seq_one_letter_code
_entity_poly.pdbx_strand_id
1 'polypeptide(L)'
;MDSRDHAVDDLFSSLNSSPASPQINIGSNSPNLISFDDDGEEDCDNTTTTSKPLMVFDRFYDSSSEDGLYSTGSGGGGSTGGDNSLVQAAGNRLDYMMQYLDRKLLSVDGKDNELKQALPEIIGSGGGRGMFKLPIRAAVHPGRPPSLELRPHPLRETQVGCFLRILEGTADGGQLWAGSERGVRVWDMKDMYAAGIGEENDEAEVPFRESVKTSPTLCLVVDDGNRVVWSGHKDGKIRCWKMYQPSDEIEVPFRECLSWQAHRGPVLSMVFSSYGDLWSGSEGGAIIVWPWESLEKARLLTTEEKHIASLTVERSYIDLKNQVTSNGISCSILAADVKHLLSDHSGAKVWSSGPLSFALWDAYTRELLKVFNIDGLAENLTAIQDLTPEEEAKMKFASYPKKEKPQTTISFFQRSRNAIMGAADAVLRVAAKGAFFEDNRRIEALIITTDGNIWTGSANGVIIKWDANGNRLQEFQFHPHPIRSLCTFGLRIWIGYTSGYLHVMDLDGNLLGEWVAHKTPIIDMAIGPGYIFTLANDGVTRGWSISSPGPLDTILRSELSRKESQYTKLENFRILASTWNVAEGRATQDSLISWVGSAVKDVDCVAVGLQEVEMGAGFLAMSAARETMQVGLEGSSAGQWWLDMIGKTLDEGSSFYRVGSRQLAGMLIGVWVRNNIRSNVGDVELAAVPCGFGNAIGNKGGVGLRMRIYGRIICFVNCHFAAHLDAVNRRNADFDHVYKTMSFTRPSNLLNTTSAAGVTSMVRIANAMGSLSVDESPELSEADMVVFLGDFNYRLDDISYDEARDFISQRSFDWLREKDQLHMEMKAGSVFQGMREAVITFPPTYKFERHQPGLAGYDSGEKKRIPAWCDRILYRDSRLDSSDTCNLNCPVVSSVLQYEACMDVTDSDHKPVRCIFNVEVARVDEPKRRKIFGEIIKSNKKIRNILKEQNNVPDAIMSTNNIILQDDDKSILRITNKCGEDKALFRVKCEGQCTIKDGKQESDHQPRGSFGFPRWLEVKPTSGIIEPNHIAEICVHHQGYETMEEYVDGEAQNSWCEDVRDKEVMLMVEVRRGSCTVEKKCHRVRVRHTQSLSGRSMPMEPKYEELNRVHGNVLHRADAKWLSGSRDVVDHIRDLHTP
;
A
#
# COMPACT_ATOMS: atom_id res chain seq x y z
N MET A 1 -47.45 -15.91 44.08
CA MET A 1 -48.10 -14.59 44.03
C MET A 1 -47.74 -13.93 42.71
N ASP A 2 -48.41 -14.17 41.57
CA ASP A 2 -49.41 -15.17 41.15
C ASP A 2 -49.10 -15.39 39.65
N SER A 3 -48.90 -16.60 39.11
CA SER A 3 -49.72 -17.82 39.02
C SER A 3 -50.86 -17.76 37.97
N ARG A 4 -50.79 -18.72 37.03
CA ARG A 4 -51.81 -19.21 36.07
C ARG A 4 -52.09 -18.46 34.77
N ASP A 5 -52.51 -19.12 33.68
CA ASP A 5 -52.19 -20.46 33.11
C ASP A 5 -53.01 -20.69 31.80
N HIS A 6 -52.59 -21.66 30.98
CA HIS A 6 -53.33 -22.31 29.86
C HIS A 6 -53.65 -21.46 28.59
N ALA A 7 -53.77 -22.02 27.37
CA ALA A 7 -53.72 -23.42 26.89
C ALA A 7 -53.19 -23.44 25.41
N VAL A 8 -52.33 -24.37 24.93
CA VAL A 8 -52.54 -25.79 24.53
C VAL A 8 -52.98 -25.96 23.05
N ASP A 9 -52.12 -26.55 22.18
CA ASP A 9 -52.33 -27.87 21.51
C ASP A 9 -51.18 -28.30 20.55
N ASP A 10 -50.98 -29.63 20.44
CA ASP A 10 -50.24 -30.49 19.46
C ASP A 10 -48.75 -30.25 19.07
N LEU A 11 -47.76 -31.19 19.12
CA LEU A 11 -47.62 -32.68 19.06
C LEU A 11 -47.86 -33.34 17.67
N PHE A 12 -47.13 -34.37 17.19
CA PHE A 12 -45.75 -34.89 17.40
C PHE A 12 -45.45 -36.01 16.34
N SER A 13 -44.21 -36.53 16.28
CA SER A 13 -43.80 -37.84 15.67
C SER A 13 -43.72 -37.93 14.12
N SER A 14 -42.96 -38.81 13.46
CA SER A 14 -41.75 -39.63 13.80
C SER A 14 -41.19 -40.33 12.53
N LEU A 15 -39.91 -40.72 12.50
CA LEU A 15 -39.46 -42.13 12.40
C LEU A 15 -37.92 -42.28 12.22
N ASN A 16 -37.38 -43.39 12.73
CA ASN A 16 -35.96 -43.77 12.69
C ASN A 16 -35.61 -44.58 11.42
N SER A 17 -34.32 -44.63 11.04
CA SER A 17 -33.57 -45.90 10.91
C SER A 17 -32.08 -45.70 10.54
N SER A 18 -31.21 -46.46 11.22
CA SER A 18 -29.83 -46.76 10.81
C SER A 18 -29.83 -47.97 9.84
N PRO A 19 -28.73 -48.36 9.13
CA PRO A 19 -27.63 -49.06 9.82
C PRO A 19 -26.21 -49.00 9.18
N ALA A 20 -25.26 -49.56 9.95
CA ALA A 20 -24.09 -50.36 9.54
C ALA A 20 -22.92 -49.75 8.73
N SER A 21 -21.77 -49.74 9.40
CA SER A 21 -20.41 -49.86 8.83
C SER A 21 -20.10 -51.29 8.34
N PRO A 22 -19.09 -51.45 7.46
CA PRO A 22 -18.26 -52.66 7.47
C PRO A 22 -16.77 -52.37 7.68
N GLN A 23 -16.12 -53.20 8.52
CA GLN A 23 -14.67 -53.39 8.51
C GLN A 23 -14.27 -54.23 7.29
N ILE A 24 -13.09 -54.00 6.69
CA ILE A 24 -12.36 -55.03 5.94
C ILE A 24 -10.88 -55.02 6.37
N ASN A 25 -10.29 -56.22 6.37
CA ASN A 25 -9.04 -56.58 7.02
C ASN A 25 -7.74 -56.23 6.28
N ILE A 26 -6.66 -56.29 7.05
CA ILE A 26 -5.25 -56.31 6.65
C ILE A 26 -4.86 -57.66 6.01
N GLY A 27 -3.94 -57.63 5.04
CA GLY A 27 -3.17 -58.78 4.55
C GLY A 27 -3.26 -58.97 3.03
N SER A 28 -2.18 -59.30 2.30
CA SER A 28 -0.79 -59.60 2.69
C SER A 28 0.13 -59.66 1.44
N ASN A 29 1.45 -59.82 1.67
CA ASN A 29 2.48 -60.32 0.74
C ASN A 29 3.09 -59.39 -0.33
N SER A 30 4.27 -58.86 0.01
CA SER A 30 5.49 -58.90 -0.83
C SER A 30 6.08 -60.35 -0.85
N PRO A 31 7.23 -60.68 -1.50
CA PRO A 31 8.15 -59.89 -2.34
C PRO A 31 8.60 -60.58 -3.66
N ASN A 32 9.48 -59.91 -4.43
CA ASN A 32 10.66 -60.39 -5.22
C ASN A 32 10.81 -59.56 -6.52
N LEU A 33 11.91 -58.84 -6.81
CA LEU A 33 13.36 -59.15 -6.97
C LEU A 33 13.75 -59.55 -8.41
N ILE A 34 14.96 -59.10 -8.83
CA ILE A 34 15.67 -59.31 -10.12
C ILE A 34 15.14 -58.41 -11.26
N SER A 35 15.84 -57.45 -11.91
CA SER A 35 17.26 -57.03 -12.12
C SER A 35 17.81 -57.31 -13.53
N PHE A 36 18.85 -56.54 -13.92
CA PHE A 36 19.57 -56.49 -15.21
C PHE A 36 18.82 -55.81 -16.37
N ASP A 37 19.46 -55.18 -17.35
CA ASP A 37 20.69 -54.35 -17.51
C ASP A 37 20.94 -54.24 -19.04
N ASP A 38 21.75 -53.26 -19.44
CA ASP A 38 22.53 -53.14 -20.69
C ASP A 38 21.88 -52.96 -22.09
N ASP A 39 22.37 -51.89 -22.72
CA ASP A 39 22.97 -51.76 -24.06
C ASP A 39 22.16 -51.84 -25.38
N GLY A 40 22.59 -50.97 -26.31
CA GLY A 40 22.16 -50.95 -27.71
C GLY A 40 22.38 -49.60 -28.42
N GLU A 41 23.64 -49.21 -28.66
CA GLU A 41 24.01 -48.16 -29.62
C GLU A 41 23.93 -48.66 -31.10
N GLU A 42 24.32 -47.78 -32.03
CA GLU A 42 24.49 -47.94 -33.49
C GLU A 42 23.24 -47.84 -34.39
N ASP A 43 23.36 -47.45 -35.67
CA ASP A 43 24.04 -46.28 -36.28
C ASP A 43 23.56 -46.17 -37.75
N CYS A 44 23.72 -45.01 -38.40
CA CYS A 44 23.70 -44.77 -39.88
C CYS A 44 22.45 -45.23 -40.71
N ASP A 45 22.15 -44.75 -41.93
CA ASP A 45 22.81 -43.77 -42.80
C ASP A 45 21.80 -43.03 -43.74
N ASN A 46 22.29 -41.97 -44.38
CA ASN A 46 21.72 -41.05 -45.39
C ASN A 46 20.58 -41.51 -46.35
N THR A 47 19.69 -40.56 -46.70
CA THR A 47 19.61 -40.01 -48.09
C THR A 47 18.68 -38.79 -48.26
N THR A 48 19.09 -37.85 -49.11
CA THR A 48 18.32 -36.68 -49.56
C THR A 48 17.42 -36.97 -50.77
N THR A 49 16.23 -36.37 -50.87
CA THR A 49 15.82 -35.54 -52.05
C THR A 49 14.46 -34.86 -51.89
N THR A 50 14.30 -33.76 -52.62
CA THR A 50 13.09 -32.92 -52.73
C THR A 50 12.15 -33.37 -53.86
N SER A 51 10.83 -33.34 -53.66
CA SER A 51 9.87 -33.17 -54.77
C SER A 51 8.49 -32.62 -54.35
N LYS A 52 7.90 -31.81 -55.23
CA LYS A 52 6.57 -31.19 -55.14
C LYS A 52 5.41 -32.23 -55.21
N PRO A 53 4.18 -31.86 -54.79
CA PRO A 53 2.99 -32.68 -55.01
C PRO A 53 2.53 -32.69 -56.48
N LEU A 54 1.85 -33.77 -56.88
CA LEU A 54 1.20 -33.93 -58.19
C LEU A 54 -0.31 -33.77 -58.05
N MET A 55 -0.92 -32.97 -58.93
CA MET A 55 -2.37 -32.92 -59.13
C MET A 55 -2.84 -34.03 -60.10
N VAL A 56 -4.13 -34.35 -60.06
CA VAL A 56 -4.80 -35.13 -61.12
C VAL A 56 -5.80 -34.24 -61.85
N PHE A 57 -5.48 -34.03 -63.14
CA PHE A 57 -6.26 -33.69 -64.34
C PHE A 57 -7.72 -33.14 -64.30
N ASP A 58 -8.22 -32.42 -65.33
CA ASP A 58 -7.67 -31.52 -66.39
C ASP A 58 -8.82 -31.14 -67.37
N ARG A 59 -8.59 -30.17 -68.27
CA ARG A 59 -9.34 -29.81 -69.51
C ARG A 59 -10.65 -29.01 -69.35
N PHE A 60 -10.96 -27.98 -70.13
CA PHE A 60 -10.25 -27.16 -71.17
C PHE A 60 -11.13 -25.90 -71.42
N TYR A 61 -10.74 -24.79 -72.08
CA TYR A 61 -9.55 -24.34 -72.83
C TYR A 61 -9.50 -22.78 -72.80
N ASP A 62 -8.37 -22.16 -73.19
CA ASP A 62 -8.11 -20.85 -73.84
C ASP A 62 -9.11 -19.67 -73.77
N SER A 63 -8.74 -18.36 -73.74
CA SER A 63 -7.48 -17.58 -73.57
C SER A 63 -7.90 -16.06 -73.51
N SER A 64 -7.09 -14.98 -73.41
CA SER A 64 -5.64 -14.73 -73.39
C SER A 64 -5.29 -13.39 -72.68
N SER A 65 -4.02 -13.23 -72.25
CA SER A 65 -3.11 -12.05 -72.26
C SER A 65 -3.56 -10.67 -72.82
N GLU A 66 -3.03 -9.49 -72.45
CA GLU A 66 -1.96 -9.06 -71.49
C GLU A 66 -1.99 -7.51 -71.30
N ASP A 67 -1.35 -7.02 -70.23
CA ASP A 67 -0.60 -5.75 -70.02
C ASP A 67 -0.91 -4.39 -70.74
N GLY A 68 -0.68 -3.26 -70.01
CA GLY A 68 -0.11 -2.06 -70.65
C GLY A 68 -0.42 -0.63 -70.11
N LEU A 69 0.48 -0.07 -69.29
CA LEU A 69 1.02 1.32 -69.23
C LEU A 69 0.16 2.63 -69.37
N TYR A 70 0.44 3.56 -68.43
CA TYR A 70 0.61 5.03 -68.50
C TYR A 70 -0.23 6.00 -69.38
N SER A 71 -0.74 7.04 -68.69
CA SER A 71 -0.63 8.50 -68.98
C SER A 71 -1.55 9.26 -69.96
N THR A 72 -2.13 10.34 -69.40
CA THR A 72 -2.38 11.69 -69.97
C THR A 72 -3.34 11.88 -71.15
N GLY A 73 -4.33 12.77 -70.97
CA GLY A 73 -5.09 13.38 -72.07
C GLY A 73 -6.22 14.30 -71.59
N SER A 74 -6.14 15.60 -71.90
CA SER A 74 -7.21 16.59 -71.66
C SER A 74 -8.04 16.81 -72.92
N GLY A 75 -9.34 17.11 -72.82
CA GLY A 75 -10.18 17.45 -73.97
C GLY A 75 -11.67 17.58 -73.63
N GLY A 76 -12.20 18.81 -73.68
CA GLY A 76 -13.52 19.14 -73.13
C GLY A 76 -14.75 18.95 -74.04
N GLY A 77 -15.91 19.01 -73.38
CA GLY A 77 -17.10 19.72 -73.87
C GLY A 77 -18.09 18.97 -74.76
N GLY A 78 -19.38 18.99 -74.38
CA GLY A 78 -20.50 18.65 -75.26
C GLY A 78 -21.70 18.03 -74.54
N SER A 79 -22.87 18.68 -74.60
CA SER A 79 -24.09 18.28 -73.89
C SER A 79 -25.06 17.47 -74.76
N THR A 80 -25.54 16.33 -74.24
CA THR A 80 -26.85 15.64 -74.44
C THR A 80 -26.76 14.29 -73.70
N GLY A 81 -27.73 13.73 -72.99
CA GLY A 81 -29.13 14.11 -72.79
C GLY A 81 -30.01 12.84 -72.84
N GLY A 82 -30.54 12.39 -71.70
CA GLY A 82 -31.56 11.32 -71.61
C GLY A 82 -31.07 9.90 -71.27
N ASP A 83 -31.81 9.27 -70.37
CA ASP A 83 -32.00 7.82 -70.16
C ASP A 83 -30.78 6.88 -70.01
N ASN A 84 -30.36 6.67 -68.75
CA ASN A 84 -29.73 5.40 -68.34
C ASN A 84 -29.79 5.05 -66.82
N SER A 85 -30.32 5.92 -65.94
CA SER A 85 -30.29 5.67 -64.49
C SER A 85 -31.27 4.58 -63.98
N LEU A 86 -32.36 4.32 -64.71
CA LEU A 86 -33.39 3.36 -64.30
C LEU A 86 -32.96 1.88 -64.43
N VAL A 87 -32.11 1.56 -65.41
CA VAL A 87 -31.63 0.18 -65.63
C VAL A 87 -30.59 -0.21 -64.58
N GLN A 88 -29.72 0.74 -64.19
CA GLN A 88 -28.67 0.49 -63.20
C GLN A 88 -29.22 0.36 -61.77
N ALA A 89 -30.29 1.09 -61.42
CA ALA A 89 -30.98 0.92 -60.15
C ALA A 89 -31.73 -0.43 -60.04
N ALA A 90 -32.20 -0.99 -61.15
CA ALA A 90 -32.87 -2.30 -61.18
C ALA A 90 -31.87 -3.46 -61.03
N GLY A 91 -30.69 -3.37 -61.66
CA GLY A 91 -29.63 -4.38 -61.55
C GLY A 91 -29.16 -4.57 -60.10
N ASN A 92 -28.79 -3.48 -59.43
CA ASN A 92 -28.32 -3.52 -58.04
C ASN A 92 -29.36 -4.15 -57.08
N ARG A 93 -30.66 -3.97 -57.34
CA ARG A 93 -31.73 -4.56 -56.52
C ARG A 93 -31.85 -6.08 -56.71
N LEU A 94 -31.52 -6.60 -57.89
CA LEU A 94 -31.54 -8.04 -58.17
C LEU A 94 -30.34 -8.74 -57.52
N ASP A 95 -29.15 -8.14 -57.58
CA ASP A 95 -27.94 -8.67 -56.93
C ASP A 95 -28.08 -8.74 -55.40
N TYR A 96 -28.68 -7.71 -54.78
CA TYR A 96 -29.02 -7.75 -53.34
C TYR A 96 -30.02 -8.86 -53.00
N MET A 97 -30.99 -9.15 -53.88
CA MET A 97 -31.95 -10.24 -53.67
C MET A 97 -31.31 -11.62 -53.83
N MET A 98 -30.35 -11.77 -54.76
CA MET A 98 -29.59 -13.01 -54.93
C MET A 98 -28.65 -13.28 -53.74
N GLN A 99 -27.90 -12.27 -53.28
CA GLN A 99 -27.06 -12.40 -52.07
C GLN A 99 -27.88 -12.68 -50.80
N TYR A 100 -29.09 -12.13 -50.70
CA TYR A 100 -30.01 -12.43 -49.59
C TYR A 100 -30.55 -13.87 -49.64
N LEU A 101 -30.77 -14.43 -50.83
CA LEU A 101 -31.22 -15.81 -51.01
C LEU A 101 -30.10 -16.84 -50.75
N ASP A 102 -28.88 -16.61 -51.25
CA ASP A 102 -27.72 -17.47 -50.96
C ASP A 102 -27.44 -17.56 -49.45
N ARG A 103 -27.47 -16.41 -48.75
CA ARG A 103 -27.30 -16.33 -47.30
C ARG A 103 -28.42 -17.06 -46.52
N LYS A 104 -29.57 -17.33 -47.14
CA LYS A 104 -30.69 -18.09 -46.55
C LYS A 104 -30.69 -19.58 -46.90
N LEU A 105 -29.97 -19.99 -47.94
CA LEU A 105 -29.86 -21.39 -48.37
C LEU A 105 -28.73 -22.15 -47.63
N LEU A 106 -27.80 -21.42 -47.00
CA LEU A 106 -26.72 -21.99 -46.20
C LEU A 106 -27.09 -22.25 -44.72
N SER A 107 -28.33 -21.97 -44.29
CA SER A 107 -28.74 -22.05 -42.87
C SER A 107 -29.61 -23.27 -42.54
N VAL A 108 -29.43 -24.40 -43.24
CA VAL A 108 -30.22 -25.64 -42.99
C VAL A 108 -29.31 -26.87 -43.00
N ASP A 109 -28.45 -26.98 -41.98
CA ASP A 109 -28.27 -28.21 -41.18
C ASP A 109 -27.17 -28.03 -40.11
N GLY A 110 -27.46 -28.44 -38.85
CA GLY A 110 -26.42 -28.73 -37.86
C GLY A 110 -26.40 -27.92 -36.56
N LYS A 111 -27.29 -28.26 -35.62
CA LYS A 111 -27.17 -28.09 -34.14
C LYS A 111 -26.53 -26.79 -33.64
N ASP A 112 -27.38 -25.83 -33.31
CA ASP A 112 -27.01 -24.50 -32.81
C ASP A 112 -26.14 -24.52 -31.55
N ASN A 113 -24.91 -24.03 -31.72
CA ASN A 113 -24.17 -23.37 -30.66
C ASN A 113 -23.77 -21.99 -31.22
N GLU A 114 -24.77 -21.11 -31.39
CA GLU A 114 -24.60 -19.80 -32.01
C GLU A 114 -23.61 -18.92 -31.22
N LEU A 115 -22.37 -18.88 -31.70
CA LEU A 115 -21.45 -17.78 -31.43
C LEU A 115 -22.04 -16.51 -32.04
N LYS A 116 -22.82 -15.76 -31.24
CA LYS A 116 -23.34 -14.43 -31.63
C LYS A 116 -22.18 -13.58 -32.13
N GLN A 117 -22.18 -13.30 -33.43
CA GLN A 117 -21.14 -12.52 -34.09
C GLN A 117 -21.16 -11.08 -33.56
N ALA A 118 -19.98 -10.51 -33.29
CA ALA A 118 -19.85 -9.14 -32.81
C ALA A 118 -20.46 -8.14 -33.82
N LEU A 119 -21.15 -7.13 -33.30
CA LEU A 119 -21.72 -6.05 -34.12
C LEU A 119 -20.60 -5.14 -34.66
N PRO A 120 -20.80 -4.52 -35.84
CA PRO A 120 -19.87 -3.52 -36.36
C PRO A 120 -19.87 -2.27 -35.47
N GLU A 121 -18.72 -1.60 -35.38
CA GLU A 121 -18.48 -0.48 -34.48
C GLU A 121 -17.93 0.75 -35.21
N ILE A 122 -18.28 1.93 -34.72
CA ILE A 122 -17.76 3.24 -35.13
C ILE A 122 -16.79 3.71 -34.04
N ILE A 123 -15.62 4.23 -34.43
CA ILE A 123 -14.56 4.64 -33.52
C ILE A 123 -14.36 6.17 -33.61
N GLY A 124 -14.35 6.85 -32.47
CA GLY A 124 -14.07 8.28 -32.37
C GLY A 124 -12.60 8.61 -32.66
N SER A 125 -12.35 9.62 -33.48
CA SER A 125 -11.00 10.07 -33.85
C SER A 125 -10.21 10.58 -32.63
N GLY A 126 -8.89 10.33 -32.60
CA GLY A 126 -7.97 11.00 -31.66
C GLY A 126 -7.53 10.23 -30.41
N GLY A 127 -8.03 9.01 -30.17
CA GLY A 127 -7.77 8.23 -28.94
C GLY A 127 -6.29 7.98 -28.58
N GLY A 128 -5.36 8.03 -29.53
CA GLY A 128 -3.92 7.84 -29.27
C GLY A 128 -3.18 9.06 -28.70
N ARG A 129 -3.86 10.15 -28.34
CA ARG A 129 -3.24 11.46 -28.04
C ARG A 129 -3.64 12.03 -26.67
N GLY A 130 -2.70 12.73 -26.04
CA GLY A 130 -2.92 13.44 -24.77
C GLY A 130 -3.52 12.55 -23.69
N MET A 131 -4.48 13.09 -22.94
CA MET A 131 -5.19 12.39 -21.86
C MET A 131 -6.05 11.19 -22.28
N PHE A 132 -6.28 10.99 -23.59
CA PHE A 132 -7.06 9.84 -24.08
C PHE A 132 -6.17 8.62 -24.37
N LYS A 133 -4.84 8.82 -24.46
CA LYS A 133 -3.87 7.75 -24.71
C LYS A 133 -3.87 6.74 -23.57
N LEU A 134 -4.03 5.46 -23.91
CA LEU A 134 -3.95 4.36 -22.95
C LEU A 134 -2.58 4.34 -22.23
N PRO A 135 -2.54 4.28 -20.89
CA PRO A 135 -1.28 4.14 -20.16
C PRO A 135 -0.71 2.73 -20.30
N ILE A 136 0.62 2.60 -20.33
CA ILE A 136 1.32 1.34 -20.64
C ILE A 136 0.87 0.22 -19.72
N ARG A 137 0.39 -0.88 -20.32
CA ARG A 137 0.09 -2.15 -19.65
C ARG A 137 1.20 -3.14 -19.98
N ALA A 138 1.76 -3.79 -18.96
CA ALA A 138 2.73 -4.86 -19.11
C ALA A 138 2.84 -5.66 -17.81
N ALA A 139 3.08 -6.97 -17.92
CA ALA A 139 3.43 -7.81 -16.78
C ALA A 139 4.76 -7.39 -16.13
N VAL A 140 5.72 -6.97 -16.96
CA VAL A 140 7.02 -6.47 -16.53
C VAL A 140 7.30 -5.13 -17.20
N HIS A 141 7.28 -4.05 -16.41
CA HIS A 141 7.40 -2.68 -16.92
C HIS A 141 8.86 -2.33 -17.28
N PRO A 142 9.15 -1.72 -18.45
CA PRO A 142 10.52 -1.47 -18.90
C PRO A 142 11.31 -0.48 -18.03
N GLY A 143 10.62 0.42 -17.33
CA GLY A 143 11.23 1.34 -16.36
C GLY A 143 11.27 0.82 -14.91
N ARG A 144 10.97 -0.46 -14.64
CA ARG A 144 10.81 -0.97 -13.25
C ARG A 144 11.52 -2.31 -13.03
N PRO A 145 12.33 -2.48 -11.98
CA PRO A 145 12.88 -3.79 -11.60
C PRO A 145 11.79 -4.85 -11.41
N PRO A 146 12.02 -6.14 -11.74
CA PRO A 146 11.07 -7.21 -11.45
C PRO A 146 10.91 -7.42 -9.93
N SER A 147 9.68 -7.29 -9.43
CA SER A 147 9.36 -7.48 -8.01
C SER A 147 8.81 -8.88 -7.68
N LEU A 148 9.13 -9.37 -6.49
CA LEU A 148 8.48 -10.52 -5.86
C LEU A 148 7.24 -10.04 -5.08
N GLU A 149 6.05 -10.52 -5.44
CA GLU A 149 4.78 -9.93 -5.00
C GLU A 149 4.12 -10.73 -3.87
N LEU A 150 4.67 -10.67 -2.64
CA LEU A 150 4.20 -11.47 -1.49
C LEU A 150 2.68 -11.38 -1.28
N ARG A 151 2.15 -10.15 -1.34
CA ARG A 151 0.72 -9.86 -1.25
C ARG A 151 0.30 -9.03 -2.45
N PRO A 152 -0.40 -9.60 -3.44
CA PRO A 152 -0.97 -8.85 -4.56
C PRO A 152 -2.15 -8.00 -4.07
N HIS A 153 -2.64 -7.08 -4.91
CA HIS A 153 -3.64 -6.07 -4.52
C HIS A 153 -4.95 -6.73 -4.04
N PRO A 154 -5.20 -6.76 -2.72
CA PRO A 154 -6.36 -7.43 -2.15
C PRO A 154 -7.60 -6.56 -2.32
N LEU A 155 -8.78 -7.18 -2.44
CA LEU A 155 -10.03 -6.44 -2.63
C LEU A 155 -10.43 -5.75 -1.33
N ARG A 156 -10.78 -4.46 -1.39
CA ARG A 156 -11.17 -3.69 -0.18
C ARG A 156 -12.33 -4.29 0.62
N GLU A 157 -13.18 -5.10 0.00
CA GLU A 157 -14.28 -5.82 0.68
C GLU A 157 -13.75 -6.93 1.61
N THR A 158 -12.70 -7.66 1.22
CA THR A 158 -12.07 -8.69 2.09
C THR A 158 -11.21 -8.05 3.19
N GLN A 159 -10.74 -6.82 2.96
CA GLN A 159 -9.85 -6.10 3.89
C GLN A 159 -10.53 -5.35 5.06
N VAL A 160 -11.86 -5.40 5.25
CA VAL A 160 -12.54 -4.51 6.23
C VAL A 160 -12.03 -4.73 7.67
N GLY A 161 -11.15 -3.83 8.11
CA GLY A 161 -10.45 -3.90 9.40
C GLY A 161 -9.28 -4.88 9.43
N CYS A 162 -8.69 -5.23 8.29
CA CYS A 162 -7.54 -6.14 8.13
C CYS A 162 -6.40 -5.48 7.31
N PHE A 163 -6.30 -4.16 7.34
CA PHE A 163 -5.21 -3.42 6.68
C PHE A 163 -3.89 -3.64 7.43
N LEU A 164 -2.80 -3.74 6.67
CA LEU A 164 -1.44 -3.74 7.21
C LEU A 164 -0.97 -2.30 7.40
N ARG A 165 -0.16 -2.05 8.42
CA ARG A 165 0.29 -0.70 8.83
C ARG A 165 1.80 -0.53 8.83
N ILE A 166 2.53 -1.60 9.14
CA ILE A 166 3.99 -1.62 9.32
C ILE A 166 4.50 -3.03 8.97
N LEU A 167 5.73 -3.13 8.45
CA LEU A 167 6.48 -4.36 8.21
C LEU A 167 7.75 -4.35 9.06
N GLU A 168 8.20 -5.52 9.52
CA GLU A 168 9.53 -5.69 10.08
C GLU A 168 10.13 -7.04 9.70
N GLY A 169 11.44 -7.12 9.51
CA GLY A 169 12.13 -8.33 9.05
C GLY A 169 13.16 -8.86 10.05
N THR A 170 13.31 -10.18 10.16
CA THR A 170 14.32 -10.77 11.05
C THR A 170 15.73 -10.58 10.52
N ALA A 171 16.72 -10.41 11.40
CA ALA A 171 18.10 -10.13 10.98
C ALA A 171 18.82 -11.36 10.38
N ASP A 172 18.23 -12.55 10.49
CA ASP A 172 18.60 -13.75 9.74
C ASP A 172 17.85 -13.91 8.40
N GLY A 173 16.88 -13.01 8.10
CA GLY A 173 16.06 -13.04 6.91
C GLY A 173 15.05 -14.21 6.86
N GLY A 174 14.86 -14.96 7.94
CA GLY A 174 13.97 -16.12 7.95
C GLY A 174 12.48 -15.77 7.91
N GLN A 175 12.08 -14.64 8.50
CA GLN A 175 10.67 -14.26 8.66
C GLN A 175 10.44 -12.78 8.34
N LEU A 176 9.30 -12.49 7.72
CA LEU A 176 8.77 -11.12 7.57
C LEU A 176 7.51 -10.99 8.42
N TRP A 177 7.48 -9.99 9.28
CA TRP A 177 6.39 -9.69 10.21
C TRP A 177 5.63 -8.44 9.75
N ALA A 178 4.34 -8.35 10.04
CA ALA A 178 3.53 -7.17 9.76
C ALA A 178 2.56 -6.85 10.89
N GLY A 179 2.47 -5.56 11.24
CA GLY A 179 1.42 -5.05 12.09
C GLY A 179 0.17 -4.74 11.28
N SER A 180 -1.00 -5.08 11.82
CA SER A 180 -2.31 -4.88 11.20
C SER A 180 -3.30 -4.21 12.14
N GLU A 181 -4.46 -3.82 11.61
CA GLU A 181 -5.61 -3.31 12.38
C GLU A 181 -6.18 -4.30 13.42
N ARG A 182 -5.83 -5.60 13.33
CA ARG A 182 -6.34 -6.66 14.21
C ARG A 182 -5.26 -7.47 14.92
N GLY A 183 -4.01 -7.01 14.91
CA GLY A 183 -2.87 -7.68 15.53
C GLY A 183 -1.73 -7.88 14.55
N VAL A 184 -1.05 -9.02 14.60
CA VAL A 184 0.22 -9.24 13.91
C VAL A 184 0.13 -10.43 12.95
N ARG A 185 0.80 -10.35 11.80
CA ARG A 185 0.92 -11.39 10.77
C ARG A 185 2.41 -11.73 10.56
N VAL A 186 2.71 -12.96 10.16
CA VAL A 186 4.07 -13.40 9.77
C VAL A 186 4.05 -14.30 8.54
N TRP A 187 5.00 -14.12 7.62
CA TRP A 187 5.31 -15.02 6.51
C TRP A 187 6.67 -15.71 6.77
N ASP A 188 6.78 -17.03 6.52
CA ASP A 188 8.08 -17.73 6.45
C ASP A 188 8.68 -17.49 5.06
N MET A 189 9.90 -16.95 5.02
CA MET A 189 10.54 -16.56 3.76
C MET A 189 11.05 -17.76 2.95
N LYS A 190 11.08 -18.98 3.50
CA LYS A 190 11.33 -20.22 2.73
C LYS A 190 10.24 -20.45 1.68
N ASP A 191 9.00 -20.11 2.02
CA ASP A 191 7.81 -20.32 1.20
C ASP A 191 7.48 -19.11 0.29
N MET A 192 8.37 -18.11 0.22
CA MET A 192 8.18 -16.90 -0.60
C MET A 192 7.92 -17.17 -2.11
N TYR A 193 8.30 -18.36 -2.58
CA TYR A 193 8.12 -18.82 -3.96
C TYR A 193 7.09 -19.95 -4.11
N ALA A 194 6.46 -20.39 -3.00
CA ALA A 194 5.45 -21.43 -3.02
C ALA A 194 4.15 -20.93 -3.65
N ALA A 195 3.38 -21.85 -4.25
CA ALA A 195 1.96 -21.59 -4.48
C ALA A 195 1.23 -21.67 -3.13
N GLY A 196 0.25 -20.81 -2.90
CA GLY A 196 -0.54 -20.82 -1.66
C GLY A 196 -1.21 -22.17 -1.43
N ILE A 197 -1.28 -22.59 -0.17
CA ILE A 197 -2.02 -23.79 0.25
C ILE A 197 -3.26 -23.33 1.00
N GLY A 198 -4.45 -23.50 0.40
CA GLY A 198 -5.73 -23.25 1.06
C GLY A 198 -6.86 -22.92 0.09
N GLU A 199 -7.99 -23.61 0.23
CA GLU A 199 -9.23 -23.35 -0.54
C GLU A 199 -10.12 -22.26 0.11
N GLU A 200 -9.68 -21.64 1.22
CA GLU A 200 -10.50 -20.72 2.04
C GLU A 200 -9.93 -19.30 2.27
N ASN A 201 -8.77 -18.94 1.69
CA ASN A 201 -8.21 -17.57 1.78
C ASN A 201 -7.72 -17.09 0.41
N ASP A 202 -7.89 -15.78 0.14
CA ASP A 202 -7.54 -15.07 -1.11
C ASP A 202 -6.40 -15.74 -1.90
N GLU A 203 -6.76 -16.46 -2.99
CA GLU A 203 -5.97 -17.49 -3.71
C GLU A 203 -4.55 -17.08 -4.19
N ALA A 204 -4.16 -15.81 -4.00
CA ALA A 204 -2.98 -15.19 -4.56
C ALA A 204 -1.91 -14.74 -3.53
N GLU A 205 -2.21 -14.69 -2.23
CA GLU A 205 -1.24 -14.31 -1.18
C GLU A 205 -0.28 -15.49 -0.82
N VAL A 206 0.96 -15.18 -0.41
CA VAL A 206 1.87 -16.18 0.19
C VAL A 206 1.31 -16.66 1.53
N PRO A 207 1.41 -17.97 1.87
CA PRO A 207 0.97 -18.48 3.16
C PRO A 207 1.53 -17.67 4.35
N PHE A 208 0.64 -17.33 5.28
CA PHE A 208 0.96 -16.55 6.47
C PHE A 208 0.30 -17.14 7.72
N ARG A 209 0.79 -16.74 8.90
CA ARG A 209 0.13 -16.99 10.18
C ARG A 209 -0.30 -15.66 10.81
N GLU A 210 -1.42 -15.65 11.52
CA GLU A 210 -1.93 -14.47 12.25
C GLU A 210 -2.02 -14.70 13.75
N SER A 211 -1.91 -13.60 14.50
CA SER A 211 -2.09 -13.57 15.94
C SER A 211 -3.56 -13.74 16.33
N VAL A 212 -3.80 -13.98 17.62
CA VAL A 212 -5.11 -13.65 18.20
C VAL A 212 -5.49 -12.18 17.92
N LYS A 213 -6.79 -11.90 17.76
CA LYS A 213 -7.27 -10.54 17.45
C LYS A 213 -6.94 -9.57 18.60
N THR A 214 -6.22 -8.49 18.30
CA THR A 214 -5.82 -7.44 19.25
C THR A 214 -6.12 -6.04 18.70
N SER A 215 -5.89 -5.00 19.50
CA SER A 215 -5.94 -3.59 19.08
C SER A 215 -4.95 -3.32 17.94
N PRO A 216 -5.18 -2.35 17.03
CA PRO A 216 -4.28 -2.04 15.92
C PRO A 216 -2.82 -1.92 16.36
N THR A 217 -1.93 -2.67 15.68
CA THR A 217 -0.48 -2.55 15.85
C THR A 217 0.03 -1.33 15.08
N LEU A 218 0.80 -0.48 15.76
CA LEU A 218 1.30 0.79 15.24
C LEU A 218 2.81 0.78 15.02
N CYS A 219 3.55 0.05 15.86
CA CYS A 219 4.99 -0.14 15.72
C CYS A 219 5.39 -1.59 16.08
N LEU A 220 6.50 -2.05 15.52
CA LEU A 220 7.12 -3.35 15.74
C LEU A 220 8.62 -3.16 16.06
N VAL A 221 9.18 -4.05 16.87
CA VAL A 221 10.64 -4.15 17.09
C VAL A 221 11.01 -5.63 17.15
N VAL A 222 11.98 -6.02 16.33
CA VAL A 222 12.48 -7.40 16.26
C VAL A 222 13.59 -7.63 17.28
N ASP A 223 13.55 -8.78 17.94
CA ASP A 223 14.56 -9.25 18.87
C ASP A 223 15.01 -10.67 18.50
N ASP A 224 15.99 -10.74 17.59
CA ASP A 224 16.58 -12.00 17.12
C ASP A 224 17.30 -12.78 18.24
N GLY A 225 17.84 -12.08 19.24
CA GLY A 225 18.59 -12.65 20.37
C GLY A 225 17.75 -13.59 21.23
N ASN A 226 16.57 -13.14 21.66
CA ASN A 226 15.63 -13.98 22.40
C ASN A 226 14.60 -14.69 21.51
N ARG A 227 14.66 -14.49 20.19
CA ARG A 227 13.70 -15.03 19.21
C ARG A 227 12.27 -14.59 19.51
N VAL A 228 12.06 -13.29 19.68
CA VAL A 228 10.75 -12.67 19.89
C VAL A 228 10.58 -11.39 19.06
N VAL A 229 9.32 -10.95 18.87
CA VAL A 229 8.97 -9.67 18.26
C VAL A 229 8.08 -8.91 19.24
N TRP A 230 8.37 -7.63 19.44
CA TRP A 230 7.62 -6.73 20.31
C TRP A 230 6.73 -5.84 19.46
N SER A 231 5.49 -5.61 19.88
CA SER A 231 4.54 -4.75 19.17
C SER A 231 3.90 -3.72 20.09
N GLY A 232 3.88 -2.46 19.63
CA GLY A 232 3.18 -1.35 20.26
C GLY A 232 1.82 -1.15 19.60
N HIS A 233 0.79 -0.92 20.42
CA HIS A 233 -0.60 -0.90 19.96
C HIS A 233 -1.35 0.38 20.31
N LYS A 234 -2.45 0.61 19.59
CA LYS A 234 -3.36 1.74 19.78
C LYS A 234 -4.05 1.77 21.15
N ASP A 235 -4.11 0.64 21.87
CA ASP A 235 -4.62 0.56 23.24
C ASP A 235 -3.57 0.88 24.33
N GLY A 236 -2.39 1.36 23.94
CA GLY A 236 -1.31 1.72 24.87
C GLY A 236 -0.57 0.53 25.48
N LYS A 237 -0.83 -0.68 24.99
CA LYS A 237 -0.14 -1.90 25.42
C LYS A 237 1.05 -2.22 24.54
N ILE A 238 2.09 -2.75 25.16
CA ILE A 238 3.17 -3.47 24.48
C ILE A 238 2.90 -4.96 24.64
N ARG A 239 3.08 -5.73 23.56
CA ARG A 239 2.93 -7.18 23.51
C ARG A 239 4.18 -7.84 22.95
N CYS A 240 4.49 -9.03 23.45
CA CYS A 240 5.64 -9.84 23.03
C CYS A 240 5.16 -11.13 22.37
N TRP A 241 5.69 -11.46 21.20
CA TRP A 241 5.33 -12.63 20.40
C TRP A 241 6.56 -13.51 20.17
N LYS A 242 6.43 -14.83 20.31
CA LYS A 242 7.52 -15.76 20.01
C LYS A 242 7.73 -15.87 18.50
N MET A 243 8.99 -15.84 18.04
CA MET A 243 9.32 -16.23 16.67
C MET A 243 9.05 -17.71 16.44
N TYR A 244 8.55 -18.04 15.26
CA TYR A 244 8.18 -19.40 14.86
C TYR A 244 9.41 -20.32 14.75
N GLN A 245 9.26 -21.59 15.17
CA GLN A 245 10.22 -22.67 14.89
C GLN A 245 9.58 -23.75 13.99
N PRO A 246 10.33 -24.40 13.07
CA PRO A 246 9.76 -25.33 12.08
C PRO A 246 8.93 -26.51 12.62
N SER A 247 9.01 -26.78 13.92
CA SER A 247 8.26 -27.81 14.64
C SER A 247 6.80 -27.45 14.93
N ASP A 248 6.41 -26.18 14.88
CA ASP A 248 5.10 -25.78 15.43
C ASP A 248 3.97 -25.94 14.38
N GLU A 249 2.90 -26.65 14.76
CA GLU A 249 1.75 -26.96 13.90
C GLU A 249 1.10 -25.70 13.29
N ILE A 250 0.55 -25.83 12.07
CA ILE A 250 0.09 -24.70 11.26
C ILE A 250 -1.21 -24.07 11.78
N GLU A 251 -2.09 -24.87 12.40
CA GLU A 251 -3.47 -24.47 12.73
C GLU A 251 -3.63 -23.63 13.99
N VAL A 252 -2.58 -23.45 14.81
CA VAL A 252 -2.69 -22.75 16.11
C VAL A 252 -2.30 -21.27 15.98
N PRO A 253 -3.21 -20.31 16.22
CA PRO A 253 -2.88 -18.89 16.26
C PRO A 253 -1.82 -18.59 17.32
N PHE A 254 -0.80 -17.81 16.97
CA PHE A 254 0.28 -17.55 17.90
C PHE A 254 -0.18 -16.68 19.08
N ARG A 255 0.20 -17.10 20.29
CA ARG A 255 -0.23 -16.50 21.56
C ARG A 255 0.80 -15.50 22.07
N GLU A 256 0.34 -14.44 22.72
CA GLU A 256 1.23 -13.48 23.37
C GLU A 256 2.01 -14.13 24.54
N CYS A 257 3.32 -13.88 24.56
CA CYS A 257 4.22 -14.34 25.61
C CYS A 257 4.03 -13.49 26.88
N LEU A 258 4.06 -12.18 26.71
CA LEU A 258 3.99 -11.15 27.74
C LEU A 258 3.23 -9.95 27.20
N SER A 259 2.39 -9.30 28.01
CA SER A 259 1.73 -8.04 27.68
C SER A 259 1.52 -7.19 28.94
N TRP A 260 1.66 -5.87 28.83
CA TRP A 260 1.43 -4.92 29.94
C TRP A 260 0.93 -3.58 29.42
N GLN A 261 0.39 -2.75 30.32
CA GLN A 261 0.01 -1.39 29.97
C GLN A 261 1.26 -0.50 29.99
N ALA A 262 1.68 -0.03 28.82
CA ALA A 262 2.89 0.78 28.66
C ALA A 262 2.57 2.28 28.75
N HIS A 263 1.50 2.71 28.08
CA HIS A 263 1.06 4.11 28.01
C HIS A 263 -0.44 4.23 28.24
N ARG A 264 -0.92 5.43 28.60
CA ARG A 264 -2.38 5.74 28.61
C ARG A 264 -2.94 6.03 27.22
N GLY A 265 -2.08 6.54 26.33
CA GLY A 265 -2.35 6.74 24.90
C GLY A 265 -1.73 5.63 24.05
N PRO A 266 -1.80 5.73 22.71
CA PRO A 266 -1.25 4.73 21.79
C PRO A 266 0.29 4.67 21.85
N VAL A 267 0.86 3.46 21.73
CA VAL A 267 2.31 3.29 21.58
C VAL A 267 2.68 3.57 20.12
N LEU A 268 3.27 4.74 19.86
CA LEU A 268 3.54 5.23 18.50
C LEU A 268 4.88 4.72 17.96
N SER A 269 5.89 4.60 18.82
CA SER A 269 7.25 4.16 18.46
C SER A 269 7.89 3.37 19.59
N MET A 270 8.83 2.49 19.24
CA MET A 270 9.65 1.71 20.19
C MET A 270 11.04 1.48 19.61
N VAL A 271 12.06 1.34 20.47
CA VAL A 271 13.42 0.92 20.07
C VAL A 271 14.18 0.31 21.26
N PHE A 272 15.15 -0.57 21.00
CA PHE A 272 16.10 -1.03 22.01
C PHE A 272 17.35 -0.15 22.05
N SER A 273 17.78 0.23 23.26
CA SER A 273 18.97 1.06 23.47
C SER A 273 20.27 0.27 23.25
N SER A 274 21.39 0.99 23.27
CA SER A 274 22.74 0.40 23.22
C SER A 274 23.08 -0.53 24.40
N TYR A 275 22.27 -0.53 25.46
CA TYR A 275 22.44 -1.35 26.67
C TYR A 275 21.26 -2.30 26.93
N GLY A 276 20.28 -2.34 26.02
CA GLY A 276 19.16 -3.26 26.06
C GLY A 276 17.89 -2.77 26.75
N ASP A 277 17.87 -1.52 27.20
CA ASP A 277 16.63 -0.92 27.71
C ASP A 277 15.62 -0.77 26.56
N LEU A 278 14.36 -1.12 26.78
CA LEU A 278 13.27 -0.89 25.82
C LEU A 278 12.73 0.52 26.00
N TRP A 279 12.84 1.35 24.97
CA TRP A 279 12.30 2.72 24.94
C TRP A 279 11.01 2.72 24.13
N SER A 280 10.02 3.50 24.57
CA SER A 280 8.75 3.68 23.87
C SER A 280 8.26 5.12 23.89
N GLY A 281 7.68 5.54 22.77
CA GLY A 281 7.10 6.87 22.57
C GLY A 281 5.59 6.82 22.40
N SER A 282 4.90 7.81 22.96
CA SER A 282 3.44 7.99 22.91
C SER A 282 3.07 9.45 22.56
N GLU A 283 1.77 9.69 22.43
CA GLU A 283 1.20 11.03 22.32
C GLU A 283 1.63 11.96 23.47
N GLY A 284 1.73 13.26 23.17
CA GLY A 284 2.01 14.30 24.17
C GLY A 284 3.37 14.18 24.87
N GLY A 285 4.42 13.81 24.14
CA GLY A 285 5.81 13.83 24.60
C GLY A 285 6.19 12.77 25.63
N ALA A 286 5.35 11.75 25.84
CA ALA A 286 5.62 10.69 26.80
C ALA A 286 6.65 9.70 26.25
N ILE A 287 7.80 9.60 26.94
CA ILE A 287 8.85 8.60 26.68
C ILE A 287 9.03 7.78 27.95
N ILE A 288 8.85 6.46 27.83
CA ILE A 288 8.98 5.51 28.93
C ILE A 288 10.00 4.44 28.57
N VAL A 289 10.86 4.12 29.53
CA VAL A 289 11.96 3.15 29.42
C VAL A 289 11.75 1.98 30.38
N TRP A 290 11.94 0.74 29.92
CA TRP A 290 12.04 -0.45 30.78
C TRP A 290 13.47 -0.99 30.77
N PRO A 291 14.11 -1.14 31.94
CA PRO A 291 15.44 -1.75 32.04
C PRO A 291 15.49 -3.20 31.53
N TRP A 292 16.58 -3.57 30.87
CA TRP A 292 16.84 -4.94 30.42
C TRP A 292 16.59 -5.97 31.53
N GLU A 293 17.13 -5.73 32.73
CA GLU A 293 17.13 -6.68 33.84
C GLU A 293 15.71 -7.04 34.29
N SER A 294 14.75 -6.12 34.15
CA SER A 294 13.33 -6.34 34.46
C SER A 294 12.63 -7.15 33.38
N LEU A 295 12.94 -6.89 32.10
CA LEU A 295 12.41 -7.64 30.97
C LEU A 295 12.95 -9.08 30.96
N GLU A 296 14.23 -9.27 31.27
CA GLU A 296 14.87 -10.59 31.40
C GLU A 296 14.24 -11.40 32.54
N LYS A 297 14.13 -10.83 33.74
CA LYS A 297 13.46 -11.47 34.89
C LYS A 297 12.02 -11.87 34.57
N ALA A 298 11.25 -10.98 33.94
CA ALA A 298 9.86 -11.25 33.57
C ALA A 298 9.73 -12.37 32.53
N ARG A 299 10.71 -12.55 31.64
CA ARG A 299 10.73 -13.62 30.64
C ARG A 299 11.11 -14.99 31.20
N LEU A 300 11.86 -15.02 32.31
CA LEU A 300 12.25 -16.26 33.01
C LEU A 300 11.12 -16.87 33.86
N LEU A 301 10.06 -16.10 34.13
CA LEU A 301 8.88 -16.57 34.86
C LEU A 301 8.04 -17.54 34.01
N THR A 302 7.38 -18.48 34.68
CA THR A 302 6.60 -19.54 34.01
C THR A 302 5.29 -19.01 33.41
N THR A 303 4.62 -19.84 32.58
CA THR A 303 3.32 -19.50 31.99
C THR A 303 2.21 -19.25 33.01
N GLU A 304 2.35 -19.81 34.22
CA GLU A 304 1.40 -19.65 35.34
C GLU A 304 1.65 -18.33 36.09
N GLU A 305 2.89 -17.83 36.08
CA GLU A 305 3.32 -16.59 36.72
C GLU A 305 3.20 -15.35 35.81
N LYS A 306 2.65 -15.49 34.60
CA LYS A 306 2.54 -14.40 33.61
C LYS A 306 1.96 -13.09 34.17
N HIS A 307 0.98 -13.16 35.08
CA HIS A 307 0.41 -11.96 35.69
C HIS A 307 1.42 -11.22 36.57
N ILE A 308 2.28 -11.96 37.29
CA ILE A 308 3.39 -11.43 38.08
C ILE A 308 4.44 -10.82 37.15
N ALA A 309 4.77 -11.50 36.04
CA ALA A 309 5.68 -10.99 35.03
C ALA A 309 5.22 -9.64 34.45
N SER A 310 3.96 -9.55 34.00
CA SER A 310 3.35 -8.29 33.52
C SER A 310 3.40 -7.18 34.57
N LEU A 311 3.01 -7.46 35.82
CA LEU A 311 3.04 -6.48 36.91
C LEU A 311 4.45 -6.02 37.28
N THR A 312 5.44 -6.91 37.18
CA THR A 312 6.85 -6.58 37.45
C THR A 312 7.40 -5.63 36.39
N VAL A 313 7.14 -5.90 35.11
CA VAL A 313 7.54 -4.98 34.02
C VAL A 313 6.80 -3.65 34.14
N GLU A 314 5.48 -3.68 34.33
CA GLU A 314 4.63 -2.48 34.44
C GLU A 314 5.07 -1.54 35.58
N ARG A 315 5.66 -2.07 36.67
CA ARG A 315 6.18 -1.27 37.79
C ARG A 315 7.64 -0.83 37.64
N SER A 316 8.41 -1.47 36.77
CA SER A 316 9.85 -1.19 36.57
C SER A 316 10.16 -0.03 35.61
N TYR A 317 9.13 0.69 35.17
CA TYR A 317 9.23 1.74 34.16
C TYR A 317 9.92 3.01 34.70
N ILE A 318 10.58 3.72 33.80
CA ILE A 318 11.21 5.02 34.06
C ILE A 318 10.59 6.05 33.11
N ASP A 319 9.93 7.05 33.68
CA ASP A 319 9.30 8.15 32.95
C ASP A 319 10.28 9.33 32.81
N LEU A 320 10.86 9.47 31.62
CA LEU A 320 11.86 10.50 31.34
C LEU A 320 11.23 11.90 31.28
N LYS A 321 9.95 12.01 30.93
CA LYS A 321 9.25 13.30 30.87
C LYS A 321 9.12 13.88 32.27
N ASN A 322 8.78 13.07 33.26
CA ASN A 322 8.74 13.53 34.65
C ASN A 322 10.12 13.99 35.12
N GLN A 323 11.19 13.24 34.84
CA GLN A 323 12.57 13.60 35.21
C GLN A 323 13.01 14.96 34.62
N VAL A 324 12.74 15.21 33.34
CA VAL A 324 13.08 16.50 32.70
C VAL A 324 12.27 17.64 33.32
N THR A 325 10.97 17.44 33.60
CA THR A 325 10.14 18.47 34.26
C THR A 325 10.51 18.71 35.73
N SER A 326 10.94 17.69 36.49
CA SER A 326 11.42 17.87 37.87
C SER A 326 12.75 18.63 37.92
N ASN A 327 13.57 18.51 36.88
CA ASN A 327 14.81 19.28 36.73
C ASN A 327 14.57 20.72 36.24
N GLY A 328 13.32 21.18 36.16
CA GLY A 328 12.96 22.56 35.84
C GLY A 328 13.13 22.93 34.36
N ILE A 329 13.26 21.94 33.48
CA ILE A 329 13.45 22.10 32.03
C ILE A 329 12.10 21.99 31.32
N SER A 330 11.71 23.03 30.58
CA SER A 330 10.57 23.01 29.64
C SER A 330 11.08 23.02 28.19
N CYS A 331 10.41 22.28 27.30
CA CYS A 331 10.84 22.12 25.91
C CYS A 331 9.67 21.70 25.00
N SER A 332 9.70 22.10 23.72
CA SER A 332 8.61 21.87 22.75
C SER A 332 8.25 20.38 22.58
N ILE A 333 9.26 19.50 22.60
CA ILE A 333 9.08 18.07 22.34
C ILE A 333 8.29 17.36 23.44
N LEU A 334 8.30 17.89 24.67
CA LEU A 334 7.52 17.35 25.79
C LEU A 334 6.00 17.60 25.64
N ALA A 335 5.59 18.38 24.63
CA ALA A 335 4.19 18.62 24.28
C ALA A 335 3.76 17.96 22.95
N ALA A 336 4.69 17.39 22.18
CA ALA A 336 4.44 16.84 20.84
C ALA A 336 4.53 15.30 20.81
N ASP A 337 3.82 14.67 19.88
CA ASP A 337 3.77 13.20 19.79
C ASP A 337 5.12 12.59 19.37
N VAL A 338 5.58 11.56 20.08
CA VAL A 338 6.86 10.90 19.81
C VAL A 338 6.67 9.83 18.73
N LYS A 339 6.66 10.27 17.47
CA LYS A 339 6.34 9.43 16.31
C LYS A 339 7.44 8.47 15.90
N HIS A 340 8.71 8.82 16.12
CA HIS A 340 9.84 7.96 15.82
C HIS A 340 10.86 7.98 16.97
N LEU A 341 11.40 6.80 17.24
CA LEU A 341 12.54 6.56 18.13
C LEU A 341 13.62 5.83 17.32
N LEU A 342 14.88 6.19 17.53
CA LEU A 342 16.01 5.63 16.81
C LEU A 342 17.21 5.48 17.76
N SER A 343 17.87 4.33 17.72
CA SER A 343 18.99 4.00 18.62
C SER A 343 20.31 4.10 17.86
N ASP A 344 21.16 5.04 18.25
CA ASP A 344 22.55 5.11 17.80
C ASP A 344 23.41 4.23 18.69
N HIS A 345 23.60 2.99 18.23
CA HIS A 345 24.43 2.00 18.90
C HIS A 345 25.93 2.35 18.92
N SER A 346 26.42 3.29 18.11
CA SER A 346 27.83 3.67 18.07
C SER A 346 28.14 4.88 18.96
N GLY A 347 27.24 5.86 19.01
CA GLY A 347 27.32 6.98 19.94
C GLY A 347 26.84 6.67 21.36
N ALA A 348 26.12 5.55 21.56
CA ALA A 348 25.39 5.21 22.79
C ALA A 348 24.28 6.22 23.11
N LYS A 349 23.47 6.58 22.11
CA LYS A 349 22.43 7.62 22.20
C LYS A 349 21.09 7.12 21.68
N VAL A 350 20.00 7.72 22.16
CA VAL A 350 18.65 7.54 21.60
C VAL A 350 18.17 8.88 21.05
N TRP A 351 17.61 8.85 19.85
CA TRP A 351 16.96 9.98 19.21
C TRP A 351 15.44 9.80 19.30
N SER A 352 14.73 10.86 19.67
CA SER A 352 13.28 10.93 19.61
C SER A 352 12.84 12.12 18.76
N SER A 353 11.96 11.93 17.79
CA SER A 353 11.46 13.02 16.94
C SER A 353 9.96 13.27 17.14
N GLY A 354 9.63 14.54 17.38
CA GLY A 354 8.29 15.07 17.10
C GLY A 354 8.17 15.51 15.64
N PRO A 355 7.06 16.14 15.24
CA PRO A 355 6.85 16.59 13.86
C PRO A 355 7.83 17.67 13.39
N LEU A 356 8.33 18.53 14.28
CA LEU A 356 9.17 19.71 13.94
C LEU A 356 10.44 19.86 14.82
N SER A 357 10.69 18.91 15.72
CA SER A 357 11.84 18.93 16.65
C SER A 357 12.35 17.54 16.99
N PHE A 358 13.62 17.48 17.37
CA PHE A 358 14.35 16.27 17.76
C PHE A 358 14.96 16.47 19.14
N ALA A 359 14.88 15.43 19.98
CA ALA A 359 15.65 15.33 21.21
C ALA A 359 16.65 14.19 21.14
N LEU A 360 17.82 14.45 21.69
CA LEU A 360 18.94 13.53 21.80
C LEU A 360 19.11 13.16 23.28
N TRP A 361 19.10 11.86 23.55
CA TRP A 361 19.18 11.28 24.89
C TRP A 361 20.43 10.42 25.01
N ASP A 362 21.05 10.41 26.18
CA ASP A 362 22.10 9.46 26.49
C ASP A 362 21.48 8.07 26.76
N ALA A 363 21.98 7.00 26.14
CA ALA A 363 21.39 5.67 26.32
C ALA A 363 21.76 5.02 27.66
N TYR A 364 22.78 5.52 28.36
CA TYR A 364 23.32 5.00 29.61
C TYR A 364 22.75 5.71 30.84
N THR A 365 22.91 7.05 30.90
CA THR A 365 22.40 7.90 31.99
C THR A 365 20.92 8.22 31.83
N ARG A 366 20.37 8.09 30.60
CA ARG A 366 18.99 8.44 30.22
C ARG A 366 18.69 9.94 30.25
N GLU A 367 19.72 10.77 30.38
CA GLU A 367 19.60 12.23 30.43
C GLU A 367 19.35 12.84 29.04
N LEU A 368 18.69 14.00 29.03
CA LEU A 368 18.44 14.80 27.84
C LEU A 368 19.70 15.61 27.48
N LEU A 369 20.37 15.25 26.37
CA LEU A 369 21.62 15.87 25.93
C LEU A 369 21.41 17.16 25.11
N LYS A 370 20.43 17.17 24.20
CA LYS A 370 20.19 18.28 23.26
C LYS A 370 18.75 18.24 22.74
N VAL A 371 18.14 19.40 22.52
CA VAL A 371 16.92 19.54 21.70
C VAL A 371 17.15 20.57 20.61
N PHE A 372 16.68 20.27 19.40
CA PHE A 372 16.86 21.12 18.22
C PHE A 372 15.68 20.98 17.24
N ASN A 373 15.45 22.01 16.45
CA ASN A 373 14.41 22.04 15.43
C ASN A 373 14.85 21.39 14.10
N ILE A 374 13.94 21.33 13.12
CA ILE A 374 14.22 20.85 11.75
C ILE A 374 15.31 21.61 10.97
N ASP A 375 15.70 22.82 11.39
CA ASP A 375 16.81 23.56 10.79
C ASP A 375 18.16 23.27 11.49
N GLY A 376 18.16 22.50 12.58
CA GLY A 376 19.34 22.19 13.40
C GLY A 376 19.70 23.25 14.45
N LEU A 377 18.82 24.24 14.66
CA LEU A 377 18.98 25.23 15.71
C LEU A 377 18.56 24.62 17.05
N ALA A 378 19.43 24.72 18.06
CA ALA A 378 19.13 24.25 19.41
C ALA A 378 18.01 25.09 20.04
N GLU A 379 17.04 24.44 20.69
CA GLU A 379 16.07 25.14 21.53
C GLU A 379 16.75 25.56 22.84
N ASN A 380 16.54 26.81 23.26
CA ASN A 380 17.01 27.25 24.57
C ASN A 380 16.24 26.52 25.66
N LEU A 381 16.93 25.65 26.42
CA LEU A 381 16.40 25.01 27.63
C LEU A 381 16.19 26.08 28.70
N THR A 382 15.01 26.69 28.75
CA THR A 382 14.67 27.70 29.76
C THR A 382 14.48 27.04 31.12
N ALA A 383 15.49 27.16 31.99
CA ALA A 383 15.36 26.84 33.40
C ALA A 383 14.40 27.83 34.08
N ILE A 384 13.48 27.34 34.91
CA ILE A 384 12.47 28.15 35.61
C ILE A 384 13.07 29.03 36.75
N GLN A 385 14.40 29.04 36.92
CA GLN A 385 15.06 29.63 38.10
C GLN A 385 15.13 31.17 38.16
N ASP A 386 14.89 31.89 37.06
CA ASP A 386 14.97 33.37 37.01
C ASP A 386 13.60 34.08 36.93
N LEU A 387 12.54 33.50 37.49
CA LEU A 387 11.33 34.28 37.80
C LEU A 387 11.59 35.19 39.01
N THR A 388 11.64 36.50 38.78
CA THR A 388 11.81 37.48 39.85
C THR A 388 10.62 37.42 40.85
N PRO A 389 10.81 37.81 42.14
CA PRO A 389 9.75 37.72 43.15
C PRO A 389 8.47 38.49 42.81
N GLU A 390 8.53 39.45 41.89
CA GLU A 390 7.38 40.23 41.42
C GLU A 390 6.47 39.48 40.43
N GLU A 391 7.00 38.47 39.74
CA GLU A 391 6.22 37.61 38.84
C GLU A 391 5.61 36.42 39.59
N GLU A 392 6.32 35.89 40.59
CA GLU A 392 5.77 34.90 41.52
C GLU A 392 4.56 35.46 42.31
N ALA A 393 4.59 36.75 42.66
CA ALA A 393 3.48 37.45 43.30
C ALA A 393 2.22 37.49 42.41
N LYS A 394 2.35 37.64 41.08
CA LYS A 394 1.20 37.66 40.17
C LYS A 394 0.54 36.28 39.99
N MET A 395 1.28 35.18 40.13
CA MET A 395 0.68 33.83 40.16
C MET A 395 0.04 33.47 41.51
N LYS A 396 0.45 34.08 42.62
CA LYS A 396 -0.04 33.73 43.98
C LYS A 396 -1.34 34.47 44.40
N PHE A 397 -1.81 35.49 43.69
CA PHE A 397 -3.08 36.16 43.98
C PHE A 397 -4.33 35.47 43.38
N ALA A 398 -4.56 34.21 43.74
CA ALA A 398 -5.79 33.49 43.37
C ALA A 398 -6.34 32.51 44.43
N SER A 399 -6.06 32.73 45.72
CA SER A 399 -6.64 31.93 46.81
C SER A 399 -7.21 32.78 47.96
N TYR A 400 -8.52 33.05 47.91
CA TYR A 400 -9.25 33.58 49.07
C TYR A 400 -9.55 32.46 50.09
N PRO A 401 -9.40 32.72 51.41
CA PRO A 401 -9.63 31.71 52.44
C PRO A 401 -11.13 31.48 52.71
N LYS A 402 -11.49 30.23 53.04
CA LYS A 402 -12.84 29.87 53.50
C LYS A 402 -12.98 30.08 55.01
N LYS A 403 -14.10 30.67 55.46
CA LYS A 403 -14.67 30.31 56.76
C LYS A 403 -16.20 30.38 56.80
N GLU A 404 -16.77 29.34 57.41
CA GLU A 404 -18.11 29.19 57.99
C GLU A 404 -19.39 29.20 57.11
N LYS A 405 -20.33 28.35 57.54
CA LYS A 405 -21.67 28.02 57.00
C LYS A 405 -22.73 28.86 57.76
N PRO A 406 -24.03 28.93 57.37
CA PRO A 406 -24.77 27.99 56.50
C PRO A 406 -25.77 28.60 55.48
N GLN A 407 -26.55 27.70 54.86
CA GLN A 407 -27.87 27.89 54.23
C GLN A 407 -27.99 28.38 52.76
N THR A 408 -28.53 27.44 51.96
CA THR A 408 -29.56 27.60 50.89
C THR A 408 -29.19 28.05 49.47
N THR A 409 -29.91 27.42 48.53
CA THR A 409 -30.05 27.69 47.08
C THR A 409 -28.81 27.56 46.20
N ILE A 410 -28.75 26.39 45.54
CA ILE A 410 -27.87 26.10 44.39
C ILE A 410 -28.33 26.94 43.19
N SER A 411 -27.42 27.72 42.60
CA SER A 411 -27.67 28.48 41.36
C SER A 411 -26.89 27.90 40.17
N PHE A 412 -27.50 28.02 38.99
CA PHE A 412 -27.19 27.39 37.70
C PHE A 412 -25.76 27.66 37.15
N PHE A 413 -25.02 28.64 37.69
CA PHE A 413 -23.80 29.15 37.07
C PHE A 413 -22.51 28.34 37.28
N GLN A 414 -22.46 27.40 38.23
CA GLN A 414 -21.22 26.64 38.52
C GLN A 414 -20.81 25.68 37.38
N ARG A 415 -21.75 25.20 36.55
CA ARG A 415 -21.46 24.28 35.42
C ARG A 415 -20.79 24.95 34.22
N SER A 416 -20.90 26.28 34.08
CA SER A 416 -20.31 27.00 32.94
C SER A 416 -18.78 27.15 33.03
N ARG A 417 -18.24 27.29 34.25
CA ARG A 417 -16.82 27.64 34.44
C ARG A 417 -15.84 26.51 34.10
N ASN A 418 -16.20 25.27 34.37
CA ASN A 418 -15.38 24.11 34.02
C ASN A 418 -15.42 23.79 32.52
N ALA A 419 -16.49 24.17 31.81
CA ALA A 419 -16.57 24.03 30.35
C ALA A 419 -15.69 25.05 29.62
N ILE A 420 -15.58 26.29 30.15
CA ILE A 420 -14.83 27.38 29.51
C ILE A 420 -13.31 27.18 29.61
N MET A 421 -12.78 26.63 30.70
CA MET A 421 -11.33 26.34 30.79
C MET A 421 -10.89 25.19 29.87
N GLY A 422 -11.71 24.13 29.74
CA GLY A 422 -11.45 23.07 28.76
C GLY A 422 -11.52 23.55 27.30
N ALA A 423 -12.39 24.53 27.03
CA ALA A 423 -12.46 25.18 25.72
C ALA A 423 -11.24 26.07 25.43
N ALA A 424 -10.71 26.82 26.40
CA ALA A 424 -9.54 27.68 26.19
C ALA A 424 -8.27 26.87 25.86
N ASP A 425 -8.05 25.75 26.55
CA ASP A 425 -6.95 24.82 26.31
C ASP A 425 -7.09 24.07 24.96
N ALA A 426 -8.32 23.72 24.57
CA ALA A 426 -8.62 23.23 23.22
C ALA A 426 -8.40 24.31 22.14
N VAL A 427 -8.75 25.57 22.39
CA VAL A 427 -8.52 26.70 21.49
C VAL A 427 -7.04 27.03 21.35
N LEU A 428 -6.22 26.90 22.40
CA LEU A 428 -4.77 27.02 22.30
C LEU A 428 -4.15 25.91 21.44
N ARG A 429 -4.61 24.65 21.57
CA ARG A 429 -4.23 23.56 20.67
C ARG A 429 -4.68 23.77 19.21
N VAL A 430 -5.80 24.46 18.99
CA VAL A 430 -6.28 24.81 17.63
C VAL A 430 -5.54 26.04 17.08
N ALA A 431 -5.16 27.01 17.92
CA ALA A 431 -4.38 28.18 17.53
C ALA A 431 -2.94 27.81 17.16
N ALA A 432 -2.33 26.85 17.86
CA ALA A 432 -1.06 26.25 17.47
C ALA A 432 -1.13 25.53 16.10
N LYS A 433 -2.31 25.00 15.72
CA LYS A 433 -2.59 24.46 14.37
C LYS A 433 -2.98 25.54 13.35
N GLY A 434 -2.96 26.83 13.73
CA GLY A 434 -3.33 27.96 12.87
C GLY A 434 -2.16 28.62 12.11
N ALA A 435 -0.92 28.15 12.30
CA ALA A 435 0.26 28.64 11.58
C ALA A 435 0.36 27.99 10.18
N PHE A 436 -0.52 28.40 9.26
CA PHE A 436 -0.77 27.79 7.94
C PHE A 436 0.39 27.84 6.90
N PHE A 437 1.65 28.00 7.32
CA PHE A 437 2.82 27.99 6.42
C PHE A 437 3.92 26.96 6.78
N GLU A 438 3.89 26.31 7.96
CA GLU A 438 5.01 25.45 8.42
C GLU A 438 4.77 23.94 8.27
N ASP A 439 3.53 23.48 8.09
CA ASP A 439 3.14 22.05 8.09
C ASP A 439 3.77 21.24 6.93
N ASN A 440 4.30 21.91 5.90
CA ASN A 440 4.97 21.27 4.77
C ASN A 440 6.36 20.68 5.11
N ARG A 441 7.04 21.15 6.16
CA ARG A 441 8.39 20.67 6.52
C ARG A 441 8.40 19.60 7.62
N ARG A 442 7.23 19.15 8.10
CA ARG A 442 7.17 18.16 9.19
C ARG A 442 7.88 16.85 8.82
N ILE A 443 8.51 16.23 9.80
CA ILE A 443 9.21 14.96 9.69
C ILE A 443 8.20 13.80 9.67
N GLU A 444 8.41 12.85 8.76
CA GLU A 444 7.54 11.71 8.49
C GLU A 444 8.31 10.36 8.48
N ALA A 445 9.64 10.39 8.34
CA ALA A 445 10.51 9.21 8.39
C ALA A 445 11.92 9.55 8.94
N LEU A 446 12.57 8.58 9.59
CA LEU A 446 13.85 8.73 10.30
C LEU A 446 14.62 7.40 10.31
N ILE A 447 15.92 7.38 9.94
CA ILE A 447 16.81 6.20 9.97
C ILE A 447 18.26 6.55 10.37
N ILE A 448 19.05 5.55 10.78
CA ILE A 448 20.52 5.62 10.94
C ILE A 448 21.21 4.76 9.88
N THR A 449 22.27 5.28 9.26
CA THR A 449 23.08 4.56 8.26
C THR A 449 24.35 3.94 8.84
N THR A 450 25.03 3.07 8.07
CA THR A 450 26.20 2.27 8.52
C THR A 450 27.45 3.09 8.81
N ASP A 451 27.48 4.36 8.38
CA ASP A 451 28.46 5.39 8.70
C ASP A 451 28.14 6.17 9.99
N GLY A 452 27.03 5.86 10.67
CA GLY A 452 26.57 6.55 11.89
C GLY A 452 25.83 7.87 11.64
N ASN A 453 25.61 8.26 10.38
CA ASN A 453 24.80 9.44 10.05
C ASN A 453 23.30 9.15 10.18
N ILE A 454 22.54 10.18 10.53
CA ILE A 454 21.09 10.12 10.69
C ILE A 454 20.44 10.77 9.47
N TRP A 455 19.36 10.19 8.97
CA TRP A 455 18.64 10.70 7.79
C TRP A 455 17.16 10.85 8.09
N THR A 456 16.59 11.98 7.68
CA THR A 456 15.18 12.32 7.91
C THR A 456 14.48 12.66 6.60
N GLY A 457 13.25 12.18 6.41
CA GLY A 457 12.37 12.54 5.31
C GLY A 457 11.19 13.39 5.79
N SER A 458 10.85 14.42 5.02
CA SER A 458 9.78 15.37 5.35
C SER A 458 8.55 15.31 4.43
N ALA A 459 7.49 16.00 4.85
CA ALA A 459 6.22 16.07 4.14
C ALA A 459 6.27 16.84 2.79
N ASN A 460 7.33 17.60 2.49
CA ASN A 460 7.57 18.24 1.19
C ASN A 460 8.59 17.48 0.32
N GLY A 461 8.93 16.24 0.67
CA GLY A 461 9.84 15.40 -0.11
C GLY A 461 11.33 15.74 0.05
N VAL A 462 11.67 16.57 1.03
CA VAL A 462 13.06 16.91 1.37
C VAL A 462 13.66 15.82 2.27
N ILE A 463 14.91 15.51 1.99
CA ILE A 463 15.75 14.57 2.74
C ILE A 463 16.87 15.38 3.39
N ILE A 464 17.12 15.18 4.68
CA ILE A 464 18.19 15.87 5.41
C ILE A 464 19.12 14.83 6.04
N LYS A 465 20.43 15.01 5.84
CA LYS A 465 21.51 14.24 6.48
C LYS A 465 22.00 15.00 7.71
N TRP A 466 22.20 14.29 8.81
CA TRP A 466 22.63 14.83 10.10
C TRP A 466 23.78 14.00 10.69
N ASP A 467 24.61 14.63 11.53
CA ASP A 467 25.60 13.92 12.34
C ASP A 467 24.96 13.29 13.60
N ALA A 468 25.71 12.44 14.29
CA ALA A 468 25.30 11.81 15.55
C ALA A 468 25.14 12.78 16.75
N ASN A 469 25.30 14.10 16.55
CA ASN A 469 25.16 15.16 17.56
C ASN A 469 24.01 16.13 17.23
N GLY A 470 23.19 15.83 16.22
CA GLY A 470 22.07 16.69 15.83
C GLY A 470 22.50 17.96 15.10
N ASN A 471 23.63 17.92 14.38
CA ASN A 471 24.05 19.00 13.49
C ASN A 471 23.68 18.63 12.05
N ARG A 472 23.12 19.59 11.34
CA ARG A 472 22.65 19.41 9.96
C ARG A 472 23.84 19.44 8.99
N LEU A 473 23.96 18.41 8.14
CA LEU A 473 25.07 18.25 7.20
C LEU A 473 24.68 18.67 5.78
N GLN A 474 23.66 18.04 5.20
CA GLN A 474 23.28 18.19 3.79
C GLN A 474 21.76 18.07 3.60
N GLU A 475 21.24 18.65 2.51
CA GLU A 475 19.83 18.63 2.11
C GLU A 475 19.71 18.15 0.66
N PHE A 476 18.72 17.29 0.38
CA PHE A 476 18.44 16.74 -0.95
C PHE A 476 16.92 16.79 -1.21
N GLN A 477 16.52 17.00 -2.46
CA GLN A 477 15.12 16.90 -2.87
C GLN A 477 15.05 16.35 -4.30
N PHE A 478 14.61 15.10 -4.45
CA PHE A 478 14.48 14.44 -5.77
C PHE A 478 13.04 14.43 -6.28
N HIS A 479 12.06 14.53 -5.39
CA HIS A 479 10.65 14.36 -5.72
C HIS A 479 9.80 15.23 -4.77
N PRO A 480 8.78 15.97 -5.25
CA PRO A 480 8.08 17.00 -4.47
C PRO A 480 7.01 16.47 -3.50
N HIS A 481 6.73 15.16 -3.54
CA HIS A 481 5.71 14.54 -2.68
C HIS A 481 6.28 14.14 -1.31
N PRO A 482 5.45 14.07 -0.24
CA PRO A 482 5.87 13.58 1.07
C PRO A 482 6.65 12.26 1.02
N ILE A 483 7.77 12.21 1.74
CA ILE A 483 8.45 10.95 2.08
C ILE A 483 7.71 10.34 3.26
N ARG A 484 7.42 9.05 3.20
CA ARG A 484 6.63 8.36 4.24
C ARG A 484 7.36 7.20 4.91
N SER A 485 8.34 6.62 4.23
CA SER A 485 9.21 5.58 4.79
C SER A 485 10.62 5.72 4.24
N LEU A 486 11.60 5.35 5.06
CA LEU A 486 13.02 5.29 4.74
C LEU A 486 13.54 3.93 5.22
N CYS A 487 14.38 3.29 4.42
CA CYS A 487 15.01 2.01 4.77
C CYS A 487 16.47 2.04 4.29
N THR A 488 17.39 1.39 5.00
CA THR A 488 18.80 1.35 4.61
C THR A 488 19.35 -0.07 4.65
N PHE A 489 20.13 -0.42 3.63
CA PHE A 489 20.82 -1.68 3.56
C PHE A 489 22.22 -1.48 2.98
N GLY A 490 23.23 -1.83 3.78
CA GLY A 490 24.62 -1.69 3.40
C GLY A 490 25.02 -0.22 3.21
N LEU A 491 25.34 0.14 1.97
CA LEU A 491 25.68 1.49 1.51
C LEU A 491 24.55 2.18 0.72
N ARG A 492 23.32 1.64 0.74
CA ARG A 492 22.16 2.17 0.00
C ARG A 492 21.03 2.60 0.93
N ILE A 493 20.40 3.72 0.59
CA ILE A 493 19.19 4.24 1.23
C ILE A 493 18.04 4.14 0.23
N TRP A 494 16.92 3.60 0.68
CA TRP A 494 15.68 3.38 -0.05
C TRP A 494 14.63 4.34 0.50
N ILE A 495 13.89 5.01 -0.40
CA ILE A 495 13.02 6.15 -0.06
C ILE A 495 11.64 5.94 -0.66
N GLY A 496 10.64 5.78 0.22
CA GLY A 496 9.25 5.56 -0.17
C GLY A 496 8.43 6.85 -0.10
N TYR A 497 7.86 7.24 -1.23
CA TYR A 497 7.03 8.44 -1.37
C TYR A 497 5.54 8.14 -1.32
N THR A 498 4.74 9.14 -0.95
CA THR A 498 3.27 9.04 -0.99
C THR A 498 2.70 8.98 -2.41
N SER A 499 3.48 9.30 -3.43
CA SER A 499 3.13 9.07 -4.85
C SER A 499 3.24 7.60 -5.28
N GLY A 500 3.75 6.71 -4.43
CA GLY A 500 4.04 5.32 -4.80
C GLY A 500 5.40 5.12 -5.51
N TYR A 501 6.17 6.19 -5.68
CA TYR A 501 7.57 6.13 -6.14
C TYR A 501 8.50 5.57 -5.06
N LEU A 502 9.51 4.84 -5.52
CA LEU A 502 10.64 4.33 -4.74
C LEU A 502 11.93 4.84 -5.36
N HIS A 503 12.72 5.57 -4.59
CA HIS A 503 14.06 6.03 -4.99
C HIS A 503 15.12 5.24 -4.21
N VAL A 504 16.28 5.06 -4.81
CA VAL A 504 17.46 4.45 -4.19
C VAL A 504 18.64 5.39 -4.37
N MET A 505 19.34 5.71 -3.29
CA MET A 505 20.54 6.55 -3.29
C MET A 505 21.68 5.91 -2.49
N ASP A 506 22.91 6.41 -2.67
CA ASP A 506 24.05 6.05 -1.82
C ASP A 506 24.15 6.91 -0.55
N LEU A 507 25.16 6.68 0.28
CA LEU A 507 25.41 7.45 1.52
C LEU A 507 25.95 8.87 1.27
N ASP A 508 26.40 9.18 0.06
CA ASP A 508 26.87 10.52 -0.34
C ASP A 508 25.71 11.36 -0.92
N GLY A 509 24.55 10.74 -1.15
CA GLY A 509 23.33 11.37 -1.63
C GLY A 509 23.17 11.34 -3.17
N ASN A 510 23.92 10.52 -3.88
CA ASN A 510 23.74 10.34 -5.32
C ASN A 510 22.57 9.38 -5.60
N LEU A 511 21.64 9.79 -6.46
CA LEU A 511 20.53 8.94 -6.88
C LEU A 511 21.03 7.79 -7.76
N LEU A 512 20.84 6.55 -7.31
CA LEU A 512 21.20 5.32 -8.01
C LEU A 512 20.09 4.83 -8.95
N GLY A 513 18.82 5.13 -8.62
CA GLY A 513 17.67 4.87 -9.49
C GLY A 513 16.32 5.19 -8.86
N GLU A 514 15.30 5.24 -9.70
CA GLU A 514 13.92 5.60 -9.34
C GLU A 514 12.92 4.77 -10.16
N TRP A 515 11.78 4.41 -9.57
CA TRP A 515 10.65 3.81 -10.28
C TRP A 515 9.34 3.89 -9.49
N VAL A 516 8.20 3.77 -10.20
CA VAL A 516 6.87 3.58 -9.58
C VAL A 516 6.75 2.16 -9.02
N ALA A 517 6.99 2.01 -7.73
CA ALA A 517 6.86 0.73 -7.03
C ALA A 517 5.39 0.31 -6.86
N HIS A 518 4.51 1.27 -6.58
CA HIS A 518 3.08 1.05 -6.29
C HIS A 518 2.20 2.14 -6.91
N LYS A 519 0.91 1.87 -7.10
CA LYS A 519 -0.09 2.88 -7.54
C LYS A 519 -0.67 3.71 -6.38
N THR A 520 -0.34 3.35 -5.14
CA THR A 520 -0.82 3.99 -3.92
C THR A 520 0.38 4.33 -3.01
N PRO A 521 0.22 5.22 -2.01
CA PRO A 521 1.33 5.63 -1.13
C PRO A 521 2.12 4.45 -0.57
N ILE A 522 3.45 4.52 -0.63
CA ILE A 522 4.30 3.60 0.14
C ILE A 522 4.17 4.03 1.60
N ILE A 523 3.68 3.15 2.46
CA ILE A 523 3.49 3.43 3.88
C ILE A 523 4.64 2.93 4.74
N ASP A 524 5.31 1.86 4.32
CA ASP A 524 6.44 1.29 5.07
C ASP A 524 7.37 0.38 4.25
N MET A 525 8.55 0.07 4.78
CA MET A 525 9.59 -0.76 4.15
C MET A 525 10.41 -1.58 5.14
N ALA A 526 10.63 -2.87 4.86
CA ALA A 526 11.40 -3.79 5.70
C ALA A 526 12.44 -4.59 4.89
N ILE A 527 13.52 -5.01 5.56
CA ILE A 527 14.60 -5.80 4.96
C ILE A 527 14.28 -7.29 5.11
N GLY A 528 14.41 -8.06 4.04
CA GLY A 528 14.34 -9.52 4.08
C GLY A 528 15.51 -10.19 3.33
N PRO A 529 15.43 -11.51 3.09
CA PRO A 529 16.55 -12.29 2.56
C PRO A 529 16.77 -12.01 1.06
N GLY A 530 17.62 -11.04 0.77
CA GLY A 530 17.97 -10.61 -0.60
C GLY A 530 17.02 -9.57 -1.19
N TYR A 531 16.03 -9.10 -0.43
CA TYR A 531 15.01 -8.15 -0.88
C TYR A 531 14.75 -7.03 0.14
N ILE A 532 14.43 -5.83 -0.36
CA ILE A 532 13.70 -4.80 0.39
C ILE A 532 12.22 -4.97 0.08
N PHE A 533 11.42 -5.28 1.09
CA PHE A 533 9.97 -5.32 1.01
C PHE A 533 9.39 -3.92 1.21
N THR A 534 8.42 -3.58 0.38
CA THR A 534 7.68 -2.31 0.42
C THR A 534 6.21 -2.61 0.62
N LEU A 535 5.58 -1.91 1.56
CA LEU A 535 4.15 -1.96 1.84
C LEU A 535 3.47 -0.70 1.31
N ALA A 536 2.42 -0.89 0.52
CA ALA A 536 1.58 0.19 0.04
C ALA A 536 0.29 0.34 0.88
N ASN A 537 -0.35 1.51 0.81
CA ASN A 537 -1.55 1.83 1.59
C ASN A 537 -2.77 0.95 1.27
N ASP A 538 -2.79 0.29 0.12
CA ASP A 538 -3.79 -0.75 -0.24
C ASP A 538 -3.45 -2.15 0.32
N GLY A 539 -2.30 -2.30 0.99
CA GLY A 539 -1.82 -3.56 1.53
C GLY A 539 -1.02 -4.42 0.55
N VAL A 540 -0.74 -3.96 -0.67
CA VAL A 540 0.18 -4.63 -1.60
C VAL A 540 1.58 -4.69 -0.96
N THR A 541 2.19 -5.88 -0.96
CA THR A 541 3.55 -6.09 -0.45
C THR A 541 4.46 -6.62 -1.57
N ARG A 542 5.48 -5.84 -1.93
CA ARG A 542 6.44 -6.16 -3.01
C ARG A 542 7.89 -6.12 -2.52
N GLY A 543 8.63 -7.18 -2.80
CA GLY A 543 10.07 -7.29 -2.62
C GLY A 543 10.85 -6.90 -3.88
N TRP A 544 11.80 -5.97 -3.72
CA TRP A 544 12.77 -5.54 -4.74
C TRP A 544 14.14 -6.09 -4.35
N SER A 545 14.97 -6.57 -5.29
CA SER A 545 16.29 -7.09 -4.89
C SER A 545 17.10 -5.98 -4.23
N ILE A 546 17.83 -6.29 -3.14
CA ILE A 546 18.78 -5.36 -2.50
C ILE A 546 19.83 -4.80 -3.48
N SER A 547 20.06 -5.50 -4.59
CA SER A 547 20.97 -5.08 -5.66
C SER A 547 20.34 -4.20 -6.73
N SER A 548 19.01 -4.03 -6.75
CA SER A 548 18.30 -3.17 -7.72
C SER A 548 18.61 -1.68 -7.47
N PRO A 549 18.76 -0.85 -8.52
CA PRO A 549 18.83 -1.23 -9.93
C PRO A 549 20.15 -1.95 -10.26
N GLY A 550 20.08 -3.01 -11.06
CA GLY A 550 21.25 -3.81 -11.41
C GLY A 550 21.08 -4.79 -12.58
N PRO A 551 22.15 -5.52 -12.97
CA PRO A 551 22.11 -6.43 -14.12
C PRO A 551 21.14 -7.61 -13.92
N LEU A 552 20.89 -7.99 -12.66
CA LEU A 552 19.90 -9.00 -12.28
C LEU A 552 18.50 -8.67 -12.82
N ASP A 553 18.10 -7.40 -12.76
CA ASP A 553 16.76 -6.93 -13.15
C ASP A 553 16.49 -7.15 -14.64
N THR A 554 17.51 -6.91 -15.48
CA THR A 554 17.41 -7.07 -16.93
C THR A 554 17.27 -8.54 -17.31
N ILE A 555 18.02 -9.43 -16.67
CA ILE A 555 17.95 -10.88 -16.93
C ILE A 555 16.61 -11.44 -16.45
N LEU A 556 16.17 -11.07 -15.23
CA LEU A 556 14.87 -11.48 -14.69
C LEU A 556 13.71 -10.98 -15.56
N ARG A 557 13.74 -9.72 -16.01
CA ARG A 557 12.73 -9.18 -16.92
C ARG A 557 12.64 -9.98 -18.21
N SER A 558 13.78 -10.23 -18.85
CA SER A 558 13.82 -10.99 -20.12
C SER A 558 13.27 -12.41 -19.98
N GLU A 559 13.61 -13.12 -18.89
CA GLU A 559 13.12 -14.49 -18.66
C GLU A 559 11.64 -14.54 -18.25
N LEU A 560 11.15 -13.56 -17.50
CA LEU A 560 9.73 -13.45 -17.14
C LEU A 560 8.88 -13.15 -18.39
N SER A 561 9.23 -12.13 -19.17
CA SER A 561 8.53 -11.81 -20.43
C SER A 561 8.52 -12.98 -21.42
N ARG A 562 9.60 -13.77 -21.49
CA ARG A 562 9.65 -15.00 -22.33
C ARG A 562 8.69 -16.10 -21.85
N LYS A 563 8.31 -16.09 -20.58
CA LYS A 563 7.36 -17.05 -19.96
C LYS A 563 5.98 -16.46 -19.72
N GLU A 564 5.65 -15.29 -20.28
CA GLU A 564 4.42 -14.55 -19.97
C GLU A 564 3.12 -15.36 -20.19
N SER A 565 3.05 -16.12 -21.28
CA SER A 565 1.94 -17.03 -21.57
C SER A 565 1.75 -18.15 -20.54
N GLN A 566 2.77 -18.48 -19.74
CA GLN A 566 2.68 -19.51 -18.72
C GLN A 566 1.93 -19.02 -17.47
N TYR A 567 1.97 -17.72 -17.15
CA TYR A 567 1.31 -17.12 -15.98
C TYR A 567 0.19 -16.11 -16.35
N THR A 568 -0.24 -16.10 -17.61
CA THR A 568 -1.43 -15.34 -18.04
C THR A 568 -2.68 -16.21 -17.85
N LYS A 569 -3.70 -15.65 -17.21
CA LYS A 569 -5.06 -16.22 -17.14
C LYS A 569 -6.02 -15.31 -17.90
N LEU A 570 -6.83 -15.90 -18.79
CA LEU A 570 -7.92 -15.21 -19.49
C LEU A 570 -9.23 -15.55 -18.77
N GLU A 571 -10.03 -14.52 -18.47
CA GLU A 571 -11.35 -14.60 -17.84
C GLU A 571 -12.36 -13.91 -18.76
N ASN A 572 -13.50 -14.55 -19.05
CA ASN A 572 -14.51 -14.00 -19.94
C ASN A 572 -15.84 -13.84 -19.17
N PHE A 573 -16.47 -12.67 -19.29
CA PHE A 573 -17.76 -12.36 -18.65
C PHE A 573 -18.57 -11.38 -19.50
N ARG A 574 -19.88 -11.27 -19.24
CA ARG A 574 -20.77 -10.36 -19.99
C ARG A 574 -21.30 -9.20 -19.15
N ILE A 575 -21.32 -8.02 -19.76
CA ILE A 575 -21.85 -6.78 -19.17
C ILE A 575 -23.11 -6.34 -19.92
N LEU A 576 -24.22 -6.16 -19.22
CA LEU A 576 -25.39 -5.40 -19.70
C LEU A 576 -25.25 -3.95 -19.23
N ALA A 577 -24.92 -3.04 -20.14
CA ALA A 577 -25.09 -1.61 -19.89
C ALA A 577 -26.47 -1.17 -20.39
N SER A 578 -27.20 -0.39 -19.61
CA SER A 578 -28.52 0.10 -20.00
C SER A 578 -28.77 1.52 -19.51
N THR A 579 -29.51 2.29 -20.28
CA THR A 579 -29.85 3.69 -19.95
C THR A 579 -31.29 4.04 -20.26
N TRP A 580 -31.89 4.94 -19.47
CA TRP A 580 -33.23 5.46 -19.70
C TRP A 580 -33.45 6.84 -19.05
N ASN A 581 -33.81 7.85 -19.86
CA ASN A 581 -34.38 9.08 -19.33
C ASN A 581 -35.85 8.80 -18.94
N VAL A 582 -36.14 8.83 -17.64
CA VAL A 582 -37.46 8.45 -17.07
C VAL A 582 -38.42 9.63 -16.95
N ALA A 583 -37.95 10.86 -17.20
CA ALA A 583 -38.73 12.09 -17.27
C ALA A 583 -39.75 12.25 -16.11
N GLU A 584 -39.22 12.13 -14.89
CA GLU A 584 -39.89 12.16 -13.57
C GLU A 584 -40.99 11.09 -13.36
N GLY A 585 -41.03 10.08 -14.23
CA GLY A 585 -41.95 8.94 -14.17
C GLY A 585 -41.45 7.77 -13.31
N ARG A 586 -42.30 6.76 -13.19
CA ARG A 586 -42.00 5.44 -12.61
C ARG A 586 -42.36 4.37 -13.64
N ALA A 587 -41.50 3.36 -13.81
CA ALA A 587 -41.79 2.23 -14.68
C ALA A 587 -42.90 1.33 -14.13
N THR A 588 -43.63 0.68 -15.03
CA THR A 588 -44.40 -0.53 -14.68
C THR A 588 -43.48 -1.74 -14.46
N GLN A 589 -43.97 -2.78 -13.78
CA GLN A 589 -43.21 -4.02 -13.59
C GLN A 589 -42.89 -4.69 -14.94
N ASP A 590 -43.84 -4.66 -15.89
CA ASP A 590 -43.67 -5.25 -17.22
C ASP A 590 -42.62 -4.49 -18.03
N SER A 591 -42.56 -3.16 -17.92
CA SER A 591 -41.49 -2.35 -18.51
C SER A 591 -40.11 -2.72 -17.97
N LEU A 592 -39.97 -2.94 -16.65
CA LEU A 592 -38.70 -3.36 -16.04
C LEU A 592 -38.28 -4.77 -16.48
N ILE A 593 -39.23 -5.70 -16.58
CA ILE A 593 -38.99 -7.06 -17.07
C ILE A 593 -38.60 -7.03 -18.56
N SER A 594 -39.31 -6.25 -19.37
CA SER A 594 -39.01 -6.09 -20.80
C SER A 594 -37.62 -5.48 -21.01
N TRP A 595 -37.29 -4.41 -20.29
CA TRP A 595 -36.02 -3.68 -20.44
C TRP A 595 -34.80 -4.42 -19.86
N VAL A 596 -34.85 -4.85 -18.61
CA VAL A 596 -33.70 -5.46 -17.90
C VAL A 596 -33.90 -6.95 -17.69
N GLY A 597 -35.03 -7.36 -17.11
CA GLY A 597 -35.27 -8.76 -16.71
C GLY A 597 -35.10 -9.79 -17.84
N SER A 598 -35.49 -9.45 -19.06
CA SER A 598 -35.38 -10.30 -20.24
C SER A 598 -33.94 -10.46 -20.78
N ALA A 599 -33.03 -9.53 -20.47
CA ALA A 599 -31.66 -9.52 -20.98
C ALA A 599 -30.63 -10.18 -20.03
N VAL A 600 -30.94 -10.32 -18.75
CA VAL A 600 -29.92 -10.68 -17.73
C VAL A 600 -29.61 -12.17 -17.58
N LYS A 601 -30.34 -13.04 -18.30
CA LYS A 601 -30.21 -14.51 -18.18
C LYS A 601 -28.76 -14.98 -18.27
N ASP A 602 -28.01 -14.50 -19.26
CA ASP A 602 -26.63 -14.89 -19.55
C ASP A 602 -25.65 -13.72 -19.30
N VAL A 603 -25.92 -12.87 -18.31
CA VAL A 603 -25.12 -11.68 -17.97
C VAL A 603 -24.53 -11.82 -16.57
N ASP A 604 -23.29 -11.36 -16.38
CA ASP A 604 -22.58 -11.40 -15.09
C ASP A 604 -22.53 -10.04 -14.40
N CYS A 605 -22.56 -8.93 -15.15
CA CYS A 605 -22.59 -7.57 -14.59
C CYS A 605 -23.66 -6.72 -15.27
N VAL A 606 -24.46 -5.98 -14.49
CA VAL A 606 -25.53 -5.10 -14.98
C VAL A 606 -25.26 -3.69 -14.49
N ALA A 607 -25.11 -2.74 -15.40
CA ALA A 607 -24.94 -1.32 -15.11
C ALA A 607 -26.13 -0.53 -15.67
N VAL A 608 -26.85 0.18 -14.80
CA VAL A 608 -28.05 0.94 -15.17
C VAL A 608 -27.84 2.43 -14.88
N GLY A 609 -28.03 3.27 -15.89
CA GLY A 609 -28.08 4.73 -15.74
C GLY A 609 -29.46 5.30 -16.00
N LEU A 610 -30.00 6.06 -15.06
CA LEU A 610 -31.25 6.81 -15.25
C LEU A 610 -30.99 8.31 -15.32
N GLN A 611 -31.82 9.02 -16.09
CA GLN A 611 -31.84 10.49 -16.13
C GLN A 611 -33.25 11.00 -15.85
N GLU A 612 -33.35 12.24 -15.33
CA GLU A 612 -34.61 12.87 -14.90
C GLU A 612 -35.41 12.04 -13.88
N VAL A 613 -34.72 11.34 -12.97
CA VAL A 613 -35.37 10.64 -11.85
C VAL A 613 -36.17 11.59 -10.97
N GLU A 614 -35.67 12.82 -10.78
CA GLU A 614 -36.30 13.90 -10.02
C GLU A 614 -35.68 15.25 -10.43
N MET A 615 -36.50 16.19 -10.93
CA MET A 615 -36.05 17.47 -11.50
C MET A 615 -36.67 18.70 -10.82
N GLY A 616 -37.50 18.50 -9.77
CA GLY A 616 -38.12 19.57 -9.00
C GLY A 616 -37.11 20.60 -8.46
N ALA A 617 -37.37 21.90 -8.68
CA ALA A 617 -36.42 22.98 -8.40
C ALA A 617 -35.91 23.03 -6.94
N GLY A 618 -36.76 22.69 -5.97
CA GLY A 618 -36.36 22.61 -4.56
C GLY A 618 -35.39 21.46 -4.28
N PHE A 619 -35.57 20.31 -4.94
CA PHE A 619 -34.65 19.18 -4.85
C PHE A 619 -33.30 19.50 -5.52
N LEU A 620 -33.30 20.14 -6.69
CA LEU A 620 -32.06 20.59 -7.36
C LEU A 620 -31.23 21.53 -6.46
N ALA A 621 -31.86 22.49 -5.79
CA ALA A 621 -31.20 23.39 -4.85
C ALA A 621 -30.61 22.65 -3.64
N MET A 622 -31.37 21.70 -3.07
CA MET A 622 -30.90 20.87 -1.96
C MET A 622 -29.76 19.93 -2.36
N SER A 623 -29.79 19.36 -3.58
CA SER A 623 -28.72 18.51 -4.10
C SER A 623 -27.44 19.31 -4.32
N ALA A 624 -27.51 20.52 -4.88
CA ALA A 624 -26.35 21.39 -5.04
C ALA A 624 -25.72 21.78 -3.69
N ALA A 625 -26.55 22.08 -2.68
CA ALA A 625 -26.08 22.36 -1.32
C ALA A 625 -25.40 21.14 -0.67
N ARG A 626 -26.00 19.94 -0.78
CA ARG A 626 -25.43 18.69 -0.25
C ARG A 626 -24.09 18.30 -0.89
N GLU A 627 -23.96 18.50 -2.20
CA GLU A 627 -22.72 18.21 -2.94
C GLU A 627 -21.61 19.20 -2.55
N THR A 628 -21.94 20.50 -2.47
CA THR A 628 -21.01 21.56 -2.01
C THR A 628 -20.50 21.30 -0.59
N MET A 629 -21.34 20.73 0.29
CA MET A 629 -20.97 20.39 1.66
C MET A 629 -20.26 19.02 1.78
N GLN A 630 -20.18 18.22 0.71
CA GLN A 630 -19.70 16.83 0.72
C GLN A 630 -20.43 15.89 1.72
N VAL A 631 -21.69 16.21 2.06
CA VAL A 631 -22.49 15.47 3.05
C VAL A 631 -23.37 14.38 2.41
N GLY A 632 -23.70 14.50 1.12
CA GLY A 632 -24.75 13.70 0.48
C GLY A 632 -24.28 12.54 -0.40
N LEU A 633 -23.96 11.38 0.18
CA LEU A 633 -24.00 10.11 -0.57
C LEU A 633 -25.42 9.52 -0.67
N GLU A 634 -26.35 9.92 0.19
CA GLU A 634 -27.74 9.44 0.17
C GLU A 634 -28.52 10.02 -1.02
N GLY A 635 -29.08 9.12 -1.84
CA GLY A 635 -29.97 9.45 -2.96
C GLY A 635 -31.36 9.93 -2.52
N SER A 636 -32.23 10.21 -3.49
CA SER A 636 -33.62 10.59 -3.23
C SER A 636 -34.52 9.37 -3.06
N SER A 637 -35.72 9.57 -2.51
CA SER A 637 -36.71 8.49 -2.34
C SER A 637 -37.18 7.93 -3.68
N ALA A 638 -37.21 8.76 -4.74
CA ALA A 638 -37.44 8.31 -6.11
C ALA A 638 -36.28 7.45 -6.62
N GLY A 639 -35.04 7.89 -6.43
CA GLY A 639 -33.85 7.12 -6.80
C GLY A 639 -33.77 5.76 -6.10
N GLN A 640 -34.04 5.72 -4.79
CA GLN A 640 -34.06 4.47 -4.04
C GLN A 640 -35.18 3.53 -4.48
N TRP A 641 -36.37 4.05 -4.78
CA TRP A 641 -37.47 3.24 -5.35
C TRP A 641 -37.05 2.56 -6.67
N TRP A 642 -36.34 3.28 -7.54
CA TRP A 642 -35.79 2.70 -8.78
C TRP A 642 -34.76 1.61 -8.50
N LEU A 643 -33.80 1.86 -7.60
CA LEU A 643 -32.78 0.87 -7.23
C LEU A 643 -33.40 -0.42 -6.68
N ASP A 644 -34.41 -0.33 -5.83
CA ASP A 644 -35.04 -1.49 -5.21
C ASP A 644 -35.98 -2.24 -6.17
N MET A 645 -36.65 -1.55 -7.10
CA MET A 645 -37.45 -2.19 -8.14
C MET A 645 -36.60 -2.87 -9.23
N ILE A 646 -35.47 -2.28 -9.59
CA ILE A 646 -34.48 -2.92 -10.47
C ILE A 646 -33.87 -4.12 -9.74
N GLY A 647 -33.41 -3.96 -8.50
CA GLY A 647 -32.88 -5.05 -7.67
C GLY A 647 -33.86 -6.23 -7.54
N LYS A 648 -35.15 -5.95 -7.28
CA LYS A 648 -36.20 -6.97 -7.27
C LYS A 648 -36.38 -7.67 -8.63
N THR A 649 -36.23 -6.96 -9.74
CA THR A 649 -36.33 -7.52 -11.11
C THR A 649 -35.08 -8.34 -11.48
N LEU A 650 -33.97 -8.15 -10.77
CA LEU A 650 -32.71 -8.91 -10.89
C LEU A 650 -32.60 -10.07 -9.89
N ASP A 651 -33.63 -10.36 -9.09
CA ASP A 651 -33.56 -11.28 -7.95
C ASP A 651 -32.37 -10.98 -7.01
N GLU A 652 -32.21 -9.70 -6.63
CA GLU A 652 -31.14 -9.24 -5.73
C GLU A 652 -31.12 -10.01 -4.40
N GLY A 653 -29.93 -10.46 -4.00
CA GLY A 653 -29.69 -11.39 -2.90
C GLY A 653 -29.52 -12.83 -3.36
N SER A 654 -30.35 -13.30 -4.30
CA SER A 654 -30.33 -14.68 -4.81
C SER A 654 -29.42 -14.85 -6.03
N SER A 655 -29.65 -14.05 -7.06
CA SER A 655 -28.93 -14.15 -8.34
C SER A 655 -27.85 -13.08 -8.47
N PHE A 656 -28.20 -11.84 -8.12
CA PHE A 656 -27.35 -10.66 -8.23
C PHE A 656 -27.10 -10.00 -6.87
N TYR A 657 -25.99 -9.28 -6.76
CA TYR A 657 -25.60 -8.45 -5.63
C TYR A 657 -25.38 -7.01 -6.12
N ARG A 658 -26.00 -6.03 -5.46
CA ARG A 658 -25.81 -4.60 -5.76
C ARG A 658 -24.46 -4.13 -5.23
N VAL A 659 -23.54 -3.85 -6.15
CA VAL A 659 -22.16 -3.42 -5.87
C VAL A 659 -22.13 -1.99 -5.33
N GLY A 660 -22.96 -1.11 -5.90
CA GLY A 660 -23.06 0.27 -5.47
C GLY A 660 -23.98 1.10 -6.36
N SER A 661 -24.28 2.31 -5.91
CA SER A 661 -25.06 3.30 -6.65
C SER A 661 -24.63 4.72 -6.29
N ARG A 662 -24.82 5.67 -7.22
CA ARG A 662 -24.56 7.10 -7.01
C ARG A 662 -25.62 7.93 -7.71
N GLN A 663 -26.15 8.92 -7.00
CA GLN A 663 -27.11 9.89 -7.53
C GLN A 663 -26.54 11.32 -7.45
N LEU A 664 -26.76 12.11 -8.50
CA LEU A 664 -26.55 13.56 -8.53
C LEU A 664 -27.81 14.17 -9.15
N ALA A 665 -28.61 14.86 -8.33
CA ALA A 665 -29.94 15.35 -8.71
C ALA A 665 -30.76 14.25 -9.45
N GLY A 666 -31.19 14.52 -10.68
CA GLY A 666 -31.98 13.59 -11.49
C GLY A 666 -31.18 12.48 -12.21
N MET A 667 -29.85 12.44 -12.09
CA MET A 667 -29.01 11.37 -12.64
C MET A 667 -28.70 10.32 -11.58
N LEU A 668 -28.92 9.05 -11.89
CA LEU A 668 -28.65 7.90 -11.02
C LEU A 668 -27.87 6.84 -11.77
N ILE A 669 -26.82 6.26 -11.17
CA ILE A 669 -26.20 5.03 -11.65
C ILE A 669 -26.29 3.95 -10.56
N GLY A 670 -26.57 2.72 -10.97
CA GLY A 670 -26.51 1.53 -10.13
C GLY A 670 -25.82 0.38 -10.85
N VAL A 671 -25.01 -0.39 -10.14
CA VAL A 671 -24.33 -1.56 -10.69
C VAL A 671 -24.58 -2.79 -9.83
N TRP A 672 -24.92 -3.89 -10.48
CA TRP A 672 -25.13 -5.21 -9.90
C TRP A 672 -24.18 -6.22 -10.55
N VAL A 673 -23.75 -7.23 -9.79
CA VAL A 673 -22.95 -8.36 -10.30
C VAL A 673 -23.56 -9.68 -9.84
N ARG A 674 -23.46 -10.70 -10.67
CA ARG A 674 -23.94 -12.05 -10.36
C ARG A 674 -23.08 -12.66 -9.25
N ASN A 675 -23.72 -13.44 -8.38
CA ASN A 675 -23.08 -13.99 -7.18
C ASN A 675 -21.84 -14.89 -7.47
N ASN A 676 -21.71 -15.45 -8.68
CA ASN A 676 -20.55 -16.25 -9.11
C ASN A 676 -19.27 -15.41 -9.30
N ILE A 677 -19.36 -14.18 -9.79
CA ILE A 677 -18.20 -13.30 -10.02
C ILE A 677 -17.89 -12.38 -8.84
N ARG A 678 -18.78 -12.31 -7.85
CA ARG A 678 -18.71 -11.38 -6.71
C ARG A 678 -17.36 -11.40 -5.98
N SER A 679 -16.75 -12.58 -5.77
CA SER A 679 -15.44 -12.72 -5.12
C SER A 679 -14.27 -12.11 -5.91
N ASN A 680 -14.47 -11.80 -7.20
CA ASN A 680 -13.47 -11.16 -8.06
C ASN A 680 -13.77 -9.67 -8.28
N VAL A 681 -14.79 -9.12 -7.61
CA VAL A 681 -15.24 -7.72 -7.68
C VAL A 681 -14.89 -7.00 -6.38
N GLY A 682 -14.40 -5.77 -6.48
CA GLY A 682 -14.14 -4.94 -5.32
C GLY A 682 -13.64 -3.54 -5.67
N ASP A 683 -13.00 -2.88 -4.72
CA ASP A 683 -12.45 -1.52 -4.86
C ASP A 683 -13.44 -0.47 -5.38
N VAL A 684 -14.71 -0.64 -5.00
CA VAL A 684 -15.83 0.19 -5.43
C VAL A 684 -15.63 1.63 -4.94
N GLU A 685 -15.73 2.57 -5.88
CA GLU A 685 -15.65 4.01 -5.65
C GLU A 685 -16.70 4.73 -6.52
N LEU A 686 -17.15 5.89 -6.05
CA LEU A 686 -18.28 6.61 -6.63
C LEU A 686 -17.88 8.07 -6.85
N ALA A 687 -18.29 8.65 -7.99
CA ALA A 687 -17.96 10.01 -8.38
C ALA A 687 -19.18 10.74 -8.95
N ALA A 688 -19.15 12.07 -8.94
CA ALA A 688 -20.19 12.91 -9.53
C ALA A 688 -19.59 14.23 -10.03
N VAL A 689 -20.07 14.75 -11.18
CA VAL A 689 -19.61 16.00 -11.79
C VAL A 689 -20.83 16.79 -12.27
N PRO A 690 -21.17 17.95 -11.66
CA PRO A 690 -22.24 18.82 -12.13
C PRO A 690 -21.81 19.71 -13.32
N CYS A 691 -22.61 19.72 -14.39
CA CYS A 691 -22.42 20.58 -15.59
C CYS A 691 -23.60 21.54 -15.84
N GLY A 692 -24.46 21.74 -14.84
CA GLY A 692 -25.56 22.70 -14.90
C GLY A 692 -25.09 24.16 -14.90
N PHE A 693 -25.95 25.08 -14.46
CA PHE A 693 -25.61 26.50 -14.43
C PHE A 693 -24.32 26.75 -13.63
N GLY A 694 -23.31 27.37 -14.27
CA GLY A 694 -22.01 27.66 -13.66
C GLY A 694 -21.20 26.44 -13.21
N ASN A 695 -21.45 25.24 -13.75
CA ASN A 695 -20.87 23.96 -13.31
C ASN A 695 -21.12 23.66 -11.81
N ALA A 696 -22.20 24.21 -11.25
CA ALA A 696 -22.54 24.09 -9.82
C ALA A 696 -23.89 23.38 -9.57
N ILE A 697 -24.75 23.26 -10.58
CA ILE A 697 -26.05 22.60 -10.46
C ILE A 697 -26.00 21.20 -11.09
N GLY A 698 -26.46 20.19 -10.36
CA GLY A 698 -26.44 18.77 -10.79
C GLY A 698 -27.49 18.36 -11.82
N ASN A 699 -28.28 19.28 -12.39
CA ASN A 699 -29.36 18.94 -13.34
C ASN A 699 -28.87 18.48 -14.72
N LYS A 700 -27.55 18.58 -14.94
CA LYS A 700 -26.75 18.11 -16.07
C LYS A 700 -25.36 17.71 -15.56
N GLY A 701 -24.65 16.89 -16.32
CA GLY A 701 -23.29 16.41 -15.99
C GLY A 701 -23.20 14.90 -16.02
N GLY A 702 -22.56 14.28 -15.02
CA GLY A 702 -22.51 12.83 -14.91
C GLY A 702 -22.24 12.27 -13.52
N VAL A 703 -22.58 10.99 -13.33
CA VAL A 703 -22.28 10.18 -12.14
C VAL A 703 -21.51 8.93 -12.55
N GLY A 704 -20.45 8.62 -11.81
CA GLY A 704 -19.55 7.51 -12.09
C GLY A 704 -19.55 6.46 -10.99
N LEU A 705 -19.39 5.20 -11.39
CA LEU A 705 -18.99 4.10 -10.51
C LEU A 705 -17.74 3.44 -11.09
N ARG A 706 -16.67 3.40 -10.30
CA ARG A 706 -15.41 2.70 -10.58
C ARG A 706 -15.37 1.45 -9.73
N MET A 707 -14.99 0.32 -10.31
CA MET A 707 -14.73 -0.91 -9.56
C MET A 707 -13.60 -1.73 -10.20
N ARG A 708 -13.04 -2.66 -9.44
CA ARG A 708 -12.10 -3.65 -9.93
C ARG A 708 -12.85 -4.96 -10.22
N ILE A 709 -12.64 -5.55 -11.40
CA ILE A 709 -13.08 -6.91 -11.73
C ILE A 709 -11.86 -7.70 -12.22
N TYR A 710 -11.61 -8.90 -11.68
CA TYR A 710 -10.48 -9.76 -12.06
C TYR A 710 -9.11 -9.03 -12.07
N GLY A 711 -8.90 -8.08 -11.17
CA GLY A 711 -7.68 -7.27 -11.10
C GLY A 711 -7.69 -6.00 -11.96
N ARG A 712 -8.63 -5.83 -12.91
CA ARG A 712 -8.69 -4.71 -13.87
C ARG A 712 -9.70 -3.64 -13.46
N ILE A 713 -9.40 -2.38 -13.80
CA ILE A 713 -10.22 -1.21 -13.44
C ILE A 713 -11.28 -1.00 -14.52
N ILE A 714 -12.56 -1.05 -14.13
CA ILE A 714 -13.69 -0.81 -15.01
C ILE A 714 -14.54 0.33 -14.43
N CYS A 715 -14.83 1.33 -15.26
CA CYS A 715 -15.63 2.49 -14.89
C CYS A 715 -16.92 2.56 -15.71
N PHE A 716 -18.05 2.82 -15.04
CA PHE A 716 -19.33 3.13 -15.67
C PHE A 716 -19.67 4.58 -15.38
N VAL A 717 -20.03 5.34 -16.41
CA VAL A 717 -20.35 6.77 -16.29
C VAL A 717 -21.71 7.02 -16.93
N ASN A 718 -22.69 7.40 -16.11
CA ASN A 718 -23.99 7.85 -16.57
C ASN A 718 -23.98 9.38 -16.73
N CYS A 719 -24.33 9.90 -17.92
CA CYS A 719 -24.41 11.35 -18.17
C CYS A 719 -25.80 11.84 -18.56
N HIS A 720 -26.02 13.14 -18.33
CA HIS A 720 -27.10 13.92 -18.91
C HIS A 720 -26.52 15.27 -19.39
N PHE A 721 -26.32 15.41 -20.70
CA PHE A 721 -25.69 16.60 -21.30
C PHE A 721 -26.70 17.67 -21.79
N ALA A 722 -26.20 18.86 -22.13
CA ALA A 722 -26.98 20.00 -22.55
C ALA A 722 -27.98 19.69 -23.68
N ALA A 723 -29.27 19.96 -23.39
CA ALA A 723 -30.37 19.83 -24.33
C ALA A 723 -30.39 20.96 -25.38
N HIS A 724 -31.36 20.86 -26.31
CA HIS A 724 -31.57 21.72 -27.50
C HIS A 724 -30.65 21.40 -28.70
N LEU A 725 -31.18 21.63 -29.91
CA LEU A 725 -30.53 21.28 -31.18
C LEU A 725 -29.15 21.95 -31.32
N ASP A 726 -29.11 23.27 -31.13
CA ASP A 726 -27.96 24.14 -31.40
C ASP A 726 -26.83 24.02 -30.35
N ALA A 727 -27.04 23.27 -29.27
CA ALA A 727 -26.13 23.22 -28.11
C ALA A 727 -24.97 22.21 -28.24
N VAL A 728 -24.57 21.84 -29.47
CA VAL A 728 -23.51 20.85 -29.75
C VAL A 728 -22.21 21.17 -29.01
N ASN A 729 -21.69 22.39 -29.18
CA ASN A 729 -20.47 22.86 -28.51
C ASN A 729 -20.56 22.76 -26.98
N ARG A 730 -21.77 22.87 -26.40
CA ARG A 730 -21.98 22.72 -24.96
C ARG A 730 -21.98 21.26 -24.53
N ARG A 731 -22.52 20.34 -25.33
CA ARG A 731 -22.42 18.88 -25.08
C ARG A 731 -20.97 18.39 -25.17
N ASN A 732 -20.21 18.89 -26.15
CA ASN A 732 -18.78 18.62 -26.26
C ASN A 732 -18.05 19.10 -24.98
N ALA A 733 -18.35 20.32 -24.51
CA ALA A 733 -17.77 20.87 -23.28
C ALA A 733 -18.22 20.12 -21.99
N ASP A 734 -19.47 19.67 -21.91
CA ASP A 734 -19.98 18.85 -20.80
C ASP A 734 -19.21 17.51 -20.73
N PHE A 735 -19.00 16.83 -21.87
CA PHE A 735 -18.15 15.62 -21.94
C PHE A 735 -16.72 15.92 -21.48
N ASP A 736 -16.11 16.98 -22.03
CA ASP A 736 -14.72 17.35 -21.72
C ASP A 736 -14.54 17.67 -20.24
N HIS A 737 -15.53 18.31 -19.61
CA HIS A 737 -15.55 18.59 -18.19
C HIS A 737 -15.66 17.29 -17.38
N VAL A 738 -16.65 16.45 -17.67
CA VAL A 738 -16.85 15.16 -16.98
C VAL A 738 -15.62 14.28 -17.09
N TYR A 739 -15.01 14.16 -18.28
CA TYR A 739 -13.83 13.32 -18.49
C TYR A 739 -12.62 13.79 -17.68
N LYS A 740 -12.41 15.11 -17.59
CA LYS A 740 -11.24 15.71 -16.93
C LYS A 740 -11.36 15.80 -15.41
N THR A 741 -12.57 16.01 -14.87
CA THR A 741 -12.76 16.31 -13.43
C THR A 741 -13.46 15.22 -12.64
N MET A 742 -13.79 14.07 -13.24
CA MET A 742 -14.34 12.94 -12.50
C MET A 742 -13.23 12.27 -11.66
N SER A 743 -13.31 12.43 -10.33
CA SER A 743 -12.42 11.80 -9.36
C SER A 743 -13.18 10.83 -8.46
N PHE A 744 -12.60 9.65 -8.24
CA PHE A 744 -13.15 8.56 -7.42
C PHE A 744 -12.57 8.55 -5.99
N THR A 745 -11.92 9.64 -5.58
CA THR A 745 -11.24 9.76 -4.28
C THR A 745 -12.17 9.53 -3.08
N ARG A 746 -11.79 8.58 -2.21
CA ARG A 746 -12.46 8.36 -0.91
C ARG A 746 -12.35 9.58 0.03
N PRO A 747 -13.46 10.06 0.62
CA PRO A 747 -13.43 10.89 1.83
C PRO A 747 -13.15 10.02 3.07
N SER A 748 -12.03 9.29 3.10
CA SER A 748 -11.63 8.48 4.26
C SER A 748 -10.13 8.16 4.28
N ASN A 749 -9.34 9.14 4.74
CA ASN A 749 -8.14 8.88 5.56
C ASN A 749 -7.94 9.95 6.65
N LEU A 750 -9.04 10.52 7.16
CA LEU A 750 -9.06 11.52 8.26
C LEU A 750 -8.95 10.90 9.67
N LEU A 751 -8.88 9.56 9.78
CA LEU A 751 -8.82 8.85 11.07
C LEU A 751 -7.40 8.56 11.57
N ASN A 752 -6.36 8.98 10.84
CA ASN A 752 -4.96 8.95 11.29
C ASN A 752 -4.39 10.33 11.64
N THR A 753 -5.23 11.37 11.72
CA THR A 753 -4.91 12.65 12.39
C THR A 753 -5.79 12.81 13.61
N THR A 754 -5.22 12.60 14.78
CA THR A 754 -5.88 12.88 16.06
C THR A 754 -6.16 14.37 16.23
N SER A 755 -7.37 14.69 16.68
CA SER A 755 -7.80 16.01 17.21
C SER A 755 -7.81 17.22 16.25
N ALA A 756 -8.85 17.36 15.42
CA ALA A 756 -9.50 18.66 15.08
C ALA A 756 -10.76 18.45 14.22
N ALA A 757 -11.94 18.30 14.87
CA ALA A 757 -13.21 18.39 14.15
C ALA A 757 -13.60 19.86 13.97
N GLY A 758 -13.28 20.45 12.82
CA GLY A 758 -13.66 21.81 12.46
C GLY A 758 -12.84 22.41 11.31
N VAL A 759 -13.52 22.93 10.29
CA VAL A 759 -13.02 23.84 9.24
C VAL A 759 -12.05 23.27 8.18
N THR A 760 -11.32 22.18 8.42
CA THR A 760 -10.31 21.63 7.46
C THR A 760 -10.81 21.15 6.10
N SER A 761 -12.13 21.08 5.84
CA SER A 761 -12.66 20.67 4.53
C SER A 761 -12.50 21.74 3.44
N MET A 762 -12.47 23.03 3.79
CA MET A 762 -12.44 24.12 2.79
C MET A 762 -11.08 24.33 2.11
N VAL A 763 -9.97 23.87 2.72
CA VAL A 763 -8.61 24.18 2.24
C VAL A 763 -8.15 23.27 1.09
N ARG A 764 -8.76 22.09 0.89
CA ARG A 764 -8.43 21.23 -0.26
C ARG A 764 -8.82 21.84 -1.61
N ILE A 765 -9.88 22.64 -1.65
CA ILE A 765 -10.32 23.34 -2.87
C ILE A 765 -9.32 24.45 -3.26
N ALA A 766 -8.66 25.10 -2.29
CA ALA A 766 -7.62 26.08 -2.57
C ALA A 766 -6.35 25.45 -3.15
N ASN A 767 -5.91 24.30 -2.62
CA ASN A 767 -4.71 23.62 -3.14
C ASN A 767 -4.91 22.98 -4.52
N ALA A 768 -6.14 22.55 -4.86
CA ALA A 768 -6.49 22.13 -6.22
C ALA A 768 -6.34 23.25 -7.27
N MET A 769 -6.34 24.52 -6.84
CA MET A 769 -6.17 25.69 -7.70
C MET A 769 -4.74 26.28 -7.69
N GLY A 770 -3.83 25.70 -6.89
CA GLY A 770 -2.45 26.19 -6.70
C GLY A 770 -1.34 25.29 -7.26
N SER A 771 -1.64 24.03 -7.63
CA SER A 771 -0.64 23.03 -8.06
C SER A 771 -0.66 22.75 -9.58
N LEU A 772 -0.76 23.79 -10.40
CA LEU A 772 -0.66 23.68 -11.86
C LEU A 772 0.81 23.60 -12.33
N SER A 773 1.51 22.48 -12.07
CA SER A 773 2.81 22.19 -12.72
C SER A 773 3.28 20.71 -12.71
N VAL A 774 2.37 19.73 -12.78
CA VAL A 774 2.65 18.39 -13.33
C VAL A 774 1.39 17.91 -14.08
N ASP A 775 1.54 17.23 -15.22
CA ASP A 775 0.43 16.59 -15.95
C ASP A 775 -0.18 15.43 -15.13
N GLU A 776 -1.14 15.72 -14.24
CA GLU A 776 -2.01 14.69 -13.68
C GLU A 776 -3.03 14.23 -14.73
N SER A 777 -2.81 13.04 -15.27
CA SER A 777 -3.73 12.37 -16.19
C SER A 777 -5.08 12.08 -15.51
N PRO A 778 -6.24 12.41 -16.11
CA PRO A 778 -7.55 12.19 -15.50
C PRO A 778 -7.79 10.72 -15.10
N GLU A 779 -8.46 10.47 -13.97
CA GLU A 779 -8.63 9.09 -13.44
C GLU A 779 -9.33 8.12 -14.41
N LEU A 780 -10.18 8.63 -15.30
CA LEU A 780 -10.84 7.84 -16.36
C LEU A 780 -9.88 7.38 -17.47
N SER A 781 -8.72 8.02 -17.63
CA SER A 781 -7.65 7.56 -18.54
C SER A 781 -6.92 6.33 -17.98
N GLU A 782 -6.83 6.21 -16.65
CA GLU A 782 -6.17 5.10 -15.96
C GLU A 782 -7.00 3.80 -15.94
N ALA A 783 -8.28 3.84 -16.26
CA ALA A 783 -9.14 2.66 -16.34
C ALA A 783 -8.77 1.73 -17.50
N ASP A 784 -8.92 0.41 -17.30
CA ASP A 784 -8.71 -0.58 -18.37
C ASP A 784 -9.91 -0.67 -19.32
N MET A 785 -11.11 -0.36 -18.81
CA MET A 785 -12.34 -0.16 -19.59
C MET A 785 -13.17 0.99 -19.00
N VAL A 786 -13.79 1.80 -19.85
CA VAL A 786 -14.77 2.83 -19.48
C VAL A 786 -16.01 2.68 -20.35
N VAL A 787 -17.19 2.65 -19.74
CA VAL A 787 -18.49 2.66 -20.44
C VAL A 787 -19.19 3.97 -20.11
N PHE A 788 -19.40 4.81 -21.11
CA PHE A 788 -20.27 5.98 -21.04
C PHE A 788 -21.67 5.59 -21.51
N LEU A 789 -22.69 5.90 -20.73
CA LEU A 789 -24.09 5.69 -21.08
C LEU A 789 -24.92 6.90 -20.65
N GLY A 790 -26.04 7.18 -21.30
CA GLY A 790 -26.90 8.26 -20.85
C GLY A 790 -27.70 8.97 -21.93
N ASP A 791 -28.39 10.03 -21.51
CA ASP A 791 -28.99 11.02 -22.40
C ASP A 791 -27.95 12.08 -22.75
N PHE A 792 -27.20 11.81 -23.81
CA PHE A 792 -26.19 12.75 -24.32
C PHE A 792 -26.81 13.89 -25.14
N ASN A 793 -28.13 13.88 -25.38
CA ASN A 793 -28.89 14.95 -25.99
C ASN A 793 -28.46 15.42 -27.40
N TYR A 794 -27.56 14.71 -28.08
CA TYR A 794 -27.24 14.94 -29.50
C TYR A 794 -28.45 14.64 -30.38
N ARG A 795 -28.59 15.41 -31.46
CA ARG A 795 -29.79 15.41 -32.32
C ARG A 795 -29.43 15.08 -33.76
N LEU A 796 -30.46 14.88 -34.58
CA LEU A 796 -30.32 14.95 -36.02
C LEU A 796 -30.26 16.42 -36.45
N ASP A 797 -29.26 16.76 -37.26
CA ASP A 797 -29.08 18.09 -37.83
C ASP A 797 -29.49 18.13 -39.32
N ASP A 798 -29.76 19.32 -39.85
CA ASP A 798 -30.07 19.55 -41.28
C ASP A 798 -31.11 18.56 -41.86
N ILE A 799 -32.22 18.38 -41.13
CA ILE A 799 -33.37 17.54 -41.52
C ILE A 799 -34.67 18.08 -40.90
N SER A 800 -35.79 18.04 -41.63
CA SER A 800 -37.09 18.42 -41.08
C SER A 800 -37.76 17.29 -40.29
N TYR A 801 -38.80 17.61 -39.52
CA TYR A 801 -39.58 16.63 -38.76
C TYR A 801 -40.22 15.58 -39.68
N ASP A 802 -40.81 16.02 -40.79
CA ASP A 802 -41.56 15.14 -41.70
C ASP A 802 -40.59 14.23 -42.51
N GLU A 803 -39.43 14.74 -42.95
CA GLU A 803 -38.38 13.90 -43.57
C GLU A 803 -37.82 12.85 -42.60
N ALA A 804 -37.53 13.25 -41.35
CA ALA A 804 -37.08 12.32 -40.33
C ALA A 804 -38.13 11.22 -40.06
N ARG A 805 -39.42 11.59 -40.03
CA ARG A 805 -40.53 10.64 -39.92
C ARG A 805 -40.56 9.65 -41.08
N ASP A 806 -40.41 10.13 -42.31
CA ASP A 806 -40.42 9.30 -43.52
C ASP A 806 -39.27 8.30 -43.52
N PHE A 807 -38.03 8.73 -43.28
CA PHE A 807 -36.88 7.81 -43.20
C PHE A 807 -37.01 6.77 -42.08
N ILE A 808 -37.58 7.14 -40.91
CA ILE A 808 -37.84 6.19 -39.82
C ILE A 808 -38.90 5.16 -40.25
N SER A 809 -39.96 5.58 -40.93
CA SER A 809 -41.01 4.67 -41.44
C SER A 809 -40.46 3.67 -42.47
N GLN A 810 -39.53 4.12 -43.30
CA GLN A 810 -38.80 3.32 -44.29
C GLN A 810 -37.64 2.52 -43.68
N ARG A 811 -37.41 2.61 -42.36
CA ARG A 811 -36.26 2.02 -41.64
C ARG A 811 -34.89 2.38 -42.24
N SER A 812 -34.80 3.53 -42.91
CA SER A 812 -33.59 4.03 -43.57
C SER A 812 -32.68 4.73 -42.56
N PHE A 813 -32.28 3.99 -41.52
CA PHE A 813 -31.47 4.53 -40.42
C PHE A 813 -30.08 4.99 -40.88
N ASP A 814 -29.56 4.40 -41.97
CA ASP A 814 -28.24 4.74 -42.52
C ASP A 814 -28.14 6.22 -42.91
N TRP A 815 -29.16 6.75 -43.61
CA TRP A 815 -29.26 8.17 -43.95
C TRP A 815 -29.40 9.09 -42.74
N LEU A 816 -30.11 8.62 -41.70
CA LEU A 816 -30.29 9.38 -40.47
C LEU A 816 -28.99 9.41 -39.63
N ARG A 817 -28.15 8.36 -39.68
CA ARG A 817 -26.86 8.34 -38.97
C ARG A 817 -25.85 9.32 -39.54
N GLU A 818 -25.84 9.58 -40.86
CA GLU A 818 -25.01 10.65 -41.46
C GLU A 818 -25.45 12.06 -41.02
N LYS A 819 -26.66 12.21 -40.46
CA LYS A 819 -27.19 13.46 -39.88
C LYS A 819 -27.08 13.51 -38.35
N ASP A 820 -26.56 12.47 -37.70
CA ASP A 820 -26.41 12.41 -36.25
C ASP A 820 -25.22 13.26 -35.77
N GLN A 821 -25.51 14.27 -34.94
CA GLN A 821 -24.49 15.17 -34.42
C GLN A 821 -23.38 14.45 -33.64
N LEU A 822 -23.70 13.39 -32.87
CA LEU A 822 -22.68 12.66 -32.13
C LEU A 822 -21.70 11.95 -33.07
N HIS A 823 -22.21 11.26 -34.10
CA HIS A 823 -21.38 10.64 -35.13
C HIS A 823 -20.44 11.67 -35.79
N MET A 824 -20.95 12.83 -36.17
CA MET A 824 -20.15 13.89 -36.81
C MET A 824 -19.02 14.40 -35.88
N GLU A 825 -19.33 14.70 -34.62
CA GLU A 825 -18.34 15.20 -33.64
C GLU A 825 -17.31 14.13 -33.25
N MET A 826 -17.70 12.85 -33.15
CA MET A 826 -16.77 11.74 -32.95
C MET A 826 -15.82 11.55 -34.14
N LYS A 827 -16.34 11.63 -35.37
CA LYS A 827 -15.57 11.51 -36.61
C LYS A 827 -14.56 12.67 -36.74
N ALA A 828 -14.96 13.88 -36.34
CA ALA A 828 -14.09 15.05 -36.25
C ALA A 828 -13.04 14.96 -35.12
N GLY A 829 -13.28 14.14 -34.09
CA GLY A 829 -12.43 14.01 -32.91
C GLY A 829 -12.64 15.12 -31.87
N SER A 830 -13.79 15.80 -31.91
CA SER A 830 -14.18 16.82 -30.94
C SER A 830 -14.60 16.24 -29.58
N VAL A 831 -15.08 15.00 -29.57
CA VAL A 831 -15.71 14.36 -28.40
C VAL A 831 -15.48 12.84 -28.43
N PHE A 832 -15.50 12.19 -27.26
CA PHE A 832 -15.39 10.72 -27.11
C PHE A 832 -14.21 10.09 -27.90
N GLN A 833 -13.06 10.77 -27.86
CA GLN A 833 -11.87 10.41 -28.63
C GLN A 833 -11.37 8.99 -28.27
N GLY A 834 -11.28 8.11 -29.26
CA GLY A 834 -10.90 6.70 -29.09
C GLY A 834 -11.99 5.78 -28.52
N MET A 835 -13.19 6.29 -28.25
CA MET A 835 -14.31 5.44 -27.82
C MET A 835 -15.03 4.83 -29.03
N ARG A 836 -15.72 3.73 -28.77
CA ARG A 836 -16.41 2.87 -29.74
C ARG A 836 -17.91 2.89 -29.45
N GLU A 837 -18.72 2.94 -30.52
CA GLU A 837 -20.17 2.77 -30.47
C GLU A 837 -20.57 1.68 -31.48
N ALA A 838 -21.47 0.76 -31.13
CA ALA A 838 -22.01 -0.19 -32.10
C ALA A 838 -22.95 0.52 -33.09
N VAL A 839 -22.95 0.08 -34.35
CA VAL A 839 -23.80 0.69 -35.40
C VAL A 839 -25.27 0.59 -35.01
N ILE A 840 -25.94 1.74 -34.91
CA ILE A 840 -27.35 1.84 -34.51
C ILE A 840 -28.26 1.28 -35.62
N THR A 841 -29.02 0.24 -35.27
CA THR A 841 -30.02 -0.42 -36.14
C THR A 841 -31.46 -0.26 -35.62
N PHE A 842 -31.69 0.60 -34.63
CA PHE A 842 -32.98 0.84 -33.99
C PHE A 842 -33.48 2.29 -34.22
N PRO A 843 -34.80 2.54 -34.15
CA PRO A 843 -35.37 3.88 -34.35
C PRO A 843 -34.88 4.91 -33.32
N PRO A 844 -34.89 6.22 -33.66
CA PRO A 844 -34.61 7.30 -32.70
C PRO A 844 -35.44 7.20 -31.41
N THR A 845 -34.78 7.30 -30.26
CA THR A 845 -35.36 7.01 -28.93
C THR A 845 -36.18 8.16 -28.35
N TYR A 846 -36.01 9.36 -28.90
CA TYR A 846 -36.70 10.60 -28.56
C TYR A 846 -37.39 11.18 -29.82
N LYS A 847 -38.49 11.93 -29.75
CA LYS A 847 -39.39 12.18 -28.60
C LYS A 847 -40.71 11.46 -28.82
N PHE A 848 -41.18 10.75 -27.80
CA PHE A 848 -42.46 10.04 -27.82
C PHE A 848 -43.54 10.74 -26.99
N GLU A 849 -44.80 10.44 -27.30
CA GLU A 849 -45.93 10.62 -26.40
C GLU A 849 -46.01 9.42 -25.45
N ARG A 850 -46.25 9.69 -24.17
CA ARG A 850 -46.27 8.63 -23.14
C ARG A 850 -47.48 7.72 -23.33
N HIS A 851 -47.29 6.44 -23.04
CA HIS A 851 -48.29 5.37 -23.18
C HIS A 851 -48.82 5.14 -24.62
N GLN A 852 -48.19 5.75 -25.64
CA GLN A 852 -48.47 5.44 -27.06
C GLN A 852 -47.49 4.37 -27.58
N PRO A 853 -47.97 3.20 -28.02
CA PRO A 853 -47.12 2.12 -28.53
C PRO A 853 -46.68 2.35 -29.98
N GLY A 854 -45.51 1.83 -30.33
CA GLY A 854 -45.00 1.78 -31.70
C GLY A 854 -44.59 3.13 -32.31
N LEU A 855 -44.28 3.11 -33.62
CA LEU A 855 -43.74 4.26 -34.35
C LEU A 855 -44.76 5.36 -34.66
N ALA A 856 -46.04 5.17 -34.32
CA ALA A 856 -47.05 6.22 -34.37
C ALA A 856 -46.95 7.18 -33.18
N GLY A 857 -46.37 6.74 -32.05
CA GLY A 857 -46.31 7.51 -30.81
C GLY A 857 -45.22 8.58 -30.74
N TYR A 858 -44.66 9.06 -31.86
CA TYR A 858 -43.73 10.19 -31.83
C TYR A 858 -44.47 11.54 -31.74
N ASP A 859 -43.86 12.51 -31.07
CA ASP A 859 -44.42 13.84 -30.75
C ASP A 859 -45.18 14.47 -31.94
N SER A 860 -46.51 14.39 -31.89
CA SER A 860 -47.43 14.99 -32.87
C SER A 860 -48.05 16.29 -32.33
N GLY A 861 -47.58 16.77 -31.18
CA GLY A 861 -48.01 18.02 -30.56
C GLY A 861 -47.46 19.28 -31.25
N GLU A 862 -47.88 20.45 -30.75
CA GLU A 862 -47.58 21.77 -31.34
C GLU A 862 -46.09 22.06 -31.56
N LYS A 863 -45.20 21.41 -30.80
CA LYS A 863 -43.75 21.63 -30.86
C LYS A 863 -43.01 20.73 -31.85
N LYS A 864 -43.66 19.71 -32.42
CA LYS A 864 -43.15 18.73 -33.40
C LYS A 864 -41.64 18.48 -33.27
N ARG A 865 -41.19 17.93 -32.13
CA ARG A 865 -39.74 17.72 -31.91
C ARG A 865 -39.20 16.69 -32.89
N ILE A 866 -38.20 17.10 -33.69
CA ILE A 866 -37.46 16.21 -34.60
C ILE A 866 -36.95 15.00 -33.80
N PRO A 867 -37.22 13.76 -34.26
CA PRO A 867 -36.73 12.56 -33.60
C PRO A 867 -35.20 12.53 -33.50
N ALA A 868 -34.65 11.97 -32.41
CA ALA A 868 -33.21 11.91 -32.18
C ALA A 868 -32.79 10.66 -31.39
N TRP A 869 -31.56 10.21 -31.61
CA TRP A 869 -30.87 9.24 -30.76
C TRP A 869 -30.15 9.98 -29.62
N CYS A 870 -30.95 10.47 -28.67
CA CYS A 870 -30.46 11.13 -27.46
C CYS A 870 -29.76 10.14 -26.51
N ASP A 871 -30.32 8.94 -26.40
CA ASP A 871 -29.94 7.90 -25.45
C ASP A 871 -28.88 6.96 -26.07
N ARG A 872 -27.65 6.97 -25.54
CA ARG A 872 -26.47 6.35 -26.19
C ARG A 872 -25.64 5.53 -25.21
N ILE A 873 -24.84 4.59 -25.75
CA ILE A 873 -23.90 3.77 -24.98
C ILE A 873 -22.60 3.62 -25.78
N LEU A 874 -21.52 4.20 -25.26
CA LEU A 874 -20.17 4.18 -25.83
C LEU A 874 -19.19 3.53 -24.86
N TYR A 875 -18.11 2.96 -25.37
CA TYR A 875 -17.08 2.37 -24.52
C TYR A 875 -15.66 2.58 -25.03
N ARG A 876 -14.69 2.52 -24.12
CA ARG A 876 -13.27 2.36 -24.40
C ARG A 876 -12.80 1.12 -23.68
N ASP A 877 -12.09 0.22 -24.36
CA ASP A 877 -11.38 -0.91 -23.75
C ASP A 877 -9.86 -0.65 -23.74
N SER A 878 -9.03 -1.70 -23.73
CA SER A 878 -7.57 -1.57 -23.81
C SER A 878 -7.01 -1.69 -25.23
N ARG A 879 -7.85 -1.85 -26.27
CA ARG A 879 -7.40 -2.01 -27.65
C ARG A 879 -7.15 -0.66 -28.32
N LEU A 880 -6.02 -0.55 -29.00
CA LEU A 880 -5.77 0.58 -29.90
C LEU A 880 -6.47 0.29 -31.23
N ASP A 881 -6.18 -0.86 -31.83
CA ASP A 881 -6.73 -1.28 -33.12
C ASP A 881 -7.75 -2.43 -32.97
N SER A 882 -8.68 -2.54 -33.92
CA SER A 882 -9.73 -3.58 -33.87
C SER A 882 -9.21 -5.02 -33.98
N SER A 883 -7.96 -5.21 -34.43
CA SER A 883 -7.27 -6.49 -34.54
C SER A 883 -6.54 -6.93 -33.26
N ASP A 884 -6.46 -6.09 -32.23
CA ASP A 884 -5.74 -6.41 -30.99
C ASP A 884 -6.46 -7.52 -30.20
N THR A 885 -5.73 -8.58 -29.81
CA THR A 885 -6.23 -9.71 -29.04
C THR A 885 -5.92 -9.58 -27.55
N CYS A 886 -6.77 -10.09 -26.66
CA CYS A 886 -6.59 -9.95 -25.21
C CYS A 886 -5.30 -10.61 -24.69
N ASN A 887 -4.46 -9.83 -24.01
CA ASN A 887 -3.17 -10.26 -23.43
C ASN A 887 -2.73 -9.28 -22.33
N LEU A 888 -1.63 -9.51 -21.60
CA LEU A 888 -1.29 -8.64 -20.46
C LEU A 888 -0.87 -7.20 -20.84
N ASN A 889 -0.56 -6.93 -22.11
CA ASN A 889 -0.33 -5.59 -22.67
C ASN A 889 -1.61 -4.96 -23.27
N CYS A 890 -2.63 -5.77 -23.59
CA CYS A 890 -3.97 -5.34 -23.96
C CYS A 890 -5.00 -6.05 -23.05
N PRO A 891 -5.07 -5.67 -21.77
CA PRO A 891 -5.62 -6.53 -20.71
C PRO A 891 -7.14 -6.63 -20.64
N VAL A 892 -7.88 -5.73 -21.30
CA VAL A 892 -9.33 -5.80 -21.42
C VAL A 892 -9.70 -5.57 -22.88
N VAL A 893 -10.38 -6.55 -23.46
CA VAL A 893 -10.91 -6.50 -24.84
C VAL A 893 -12.41 -6.70 -24.75
N SER A 894 -13.18 -5.82 -25.40
CA SER A 894 -14.63 -5.96 -25.43
C SER A 894 -15.18 -5.99 -26.84
N SER A 895 -16.33 -6.64 -27.03
CA SER A 895 -17.09 -6.63 -28.28
C SER A 895 -18.57 -6.56 -27.99
N VAL A 896 -19.31 -5.79 -28.77
CA VAL A 896 -20.77 -5.66 -28.61
C VAL A 896 -21.49 -6.85 -29.25
N LEU A 897 -22.28 -7.57 -28.46
CA LEU A 897 -23.13 -8.69 -28.90
C LEU A 897 -24.56 -8.24 -29.26
N GLN A 898 -25.03 -7.14 -28.69
CA GLN A 898 -26.39 -6.63 -28.85
C GLN A 898 -26.41 -5.14 -28.52
N TYR A 899 -27.09 -4.32 -29.34
CA TYR A 899 -27.34 -2.91 -29.06
C TYR A 899 -28.71 -2.51 -29.60
N GLU A 900 -29.65 -2.16 -28.71
CA GLU A 900 -31.06 -1.97 -29.09
C GLU A 900 -31.80 -0.99 -28.16
N ALA A 901 -32.90 -0.44 -28.67
CA ALA A 901 -33.90 0.28 -27.90
C ALA A 901 -35.13 -0.60 -27.62
N CYS A 902 -35.62 -0.57 -26.38
CA CYS A 902 -36.81 -1.30 -25.94
C CYS A 902 -38.08 -0.54 -26.34
N MET A 903 -38.43 -0.60 -27.62
CA MET A 903 -39.53 0.19 -28.23
C MET A 903 -40.92 -0.07 -27.61
N ASP A 904 -41.13 -1.24 -27.01
CA ASP A 904 -42.38 -1.64 -26.35
C ASP A 904 -42.60 -0.95 -24.99
N VAL A 905 -41.56 -0.31 -24.42
CA VAL A 905 -41.66 0.41 -23.15
C VAL A 905 -42.16 1.83 -23.40
N THR A 906 -43.31 2.19 -22.82
CA THR A 906 -44.01 3.45 -23.13
C THR A 906 -44.12 4.45 -21.97
N ASP A 907 -43.51 4.18 -20.81
CA ASP A 907 -43.72 4.97 -19.58
C ASP A 907 -43.09 6.39 -19.62
N SER A 908 -42.16 6.63 -20.54
CA SER A 908 -41.46 7.89 -20.74
C SER A 908 -41.57 8.38 -22.19
N ASP A 909 -41.31 9.67 -22.42
CA ASP A 909 -41.11 10.25 -23.75
C ASP A 909 -39.74 9.88 -24.39
N HIS A 910 -38.90 9.16 -23.65
CA HIS A 910 -37.73 8.42 -24.16
C HIS A 910 -37.94 6.91 -24.11
N LYS A 911 -37.31 6.18 -25.03
CA LYS A 911 -37.23 4.71 -25.01
C LYS A 911 -35.94 4.23 -24.32
N PRO A 912 -36.01 3.20 -23.44
CA PRO A 912 -34.81 2.64 -22.82
C PRO A 912 -33.89 2.04 -23.87
N VAL A 913 -32.57 2.16 -23.66
CA VAL A 913 -31.54 1.57 -24.51
C VAL A 913 -30.73 0.55 -23.71
N ARG A 914 -30.30 -0.54 -24.35
CA ARG A 914 -29.44 -1.55 -23.74
C ARG A 914 -28.37 -2.06 -24.71
N CYS A 915 -27.20 -2.36 -24.16
CA CYS A 915 -26.03 -2.88 -24.86
C CYS A 915 -25.46 -4.07 -24.06
N ILE A 916 -25.25 -5.22 -24.72
CA ILE A 916 -24.55 -6.37 -24.13
C ILE A 916 -23.14 -6.44 -24.69
N PHE A 917 -22.16 -6.34 -23.80
CA PHE A 917 -20.76 -6.56 -24.09
C PHE A 917 -20.35 -7.99 -23.73
N ASN A 918 -19.59 -8.64 -24.61
CA ASN A 918 -18.66 -9.68 -24.20
C ASN A 918 -17.35 -9.00 -23.78
N VAL A 919 -16.76 -9.39 -22.65
CA VAL A 919 -15.50 -8.82 -22.15
C VAL A 919 -14.52 -9.94 -21.83
N GLU A 920 -13.37 -9.90 -22.49
CA GLU A 920 -12.23 -10.78 -22.24
C GLU A 920 -11.20 -10.02 -21.39
N VAL A 921 -10.74 -10.63 -20.31
CA VAL A 921 -9.79 -10.03 -19.37
C VAL A 921 -8.56 -10.91 -19.19
N ALA A 922 -7.39 -10.38 -19.55
CA ALA A 922 -6.12 -10.98 -19.22
C ALA A 922 -5.65 -10.50 -17.84
N ARG A 923 -5.41 -11.42 -16.91
CA ARG A 923 -4.80 -11.15 -15.60
C ARG A 923 -3.58 -12.03 -15.35
N VAL A 924 -2.73 -11.56 -14.45
CA VAL A 924 -1.58 -12.33 -13.96
C VAL A 924 -2.08 -13.35 -12.94
N ASP A 925 -1.71 -14.62 -13.14
CA ASP A 925 -1.75 -15.66 -12.11
C ASP A 925 -0.52 -15.44 -11.20
N GLU A 926 -0.72 -14.70 -10.10
CA GLU A 926 0.36 -14.28 -9.21
C GLU A 926 1.06 -15.45 -8.49
N PRO A 927 0.37 -16.49 -7.96
CA PRO A 927 1.01 -17.71 -7.48
C PRO A 927 1.91 -18.38 -8.53
N LYS A 928 1.45 -18.50 -9.78
CA LYS A 928 2.21 -19.15 -10.84
C LYS A 928 3.37 -18.29 -11.33
N ARG A 929 3.19 -16.98 -11.45
CA ARG A 929 4.27 -16.00 -11.73
C ARG A 929 5.34 -16.05 -10.64
N ARG A 930 4.95 -16.06 -9.36
CA ARG A 930 5.82 -16.18 -8.18
C ARG A 930 6.63 -17.47 -8.19
N LYS A 931 6.00 -18.61 -8.49
CA LYS A 931 6.67 -19.91 -8.65
C LYS A 931 7.71 -19.85 -9.79
N ILE A 932 7.31 -19.35 -10.96
CA ILE A 932 8.18 -19.18 -12.13
C ILE A 932 9.37 -18.24 -11.81
N PHE A 933 9.14 -17.16 -11.06
CA PHE A 933 10.19 -16.25 -10.59
C PHE A 933 11.22 -17.01 -9.76
N GLY A 934 10.77 -17.79 -8.77
CA GLY A 934 11.66 -18.62 -7.93
C GLY A 934 12.41 -19.70 -8.73
N GLU A 935 11.77 -20.31 -9.72
CA GLU A 935 12.41 -21.24 -10.65
C GLU A 935 13.50 -20.56 -11.49
N ILE A 936 13.26 -19.34 -12.01
CA ILE A 936 14.26 -18.58 -12.78
C ILE A 936 15.48 -18.27 -11.90
N ILE A 937 15.27 -17.77 -10.67
CA ILE A 937 16.34 -17.51 -9.68
C ILE A 937 17.17 -18.77 -9.42
N LYS A 938 16.53 -19.94 -9.24
CA LYS A 938 17.19 -21.21 -8.91
C LYS A 938 17.87 -21.90 -10.10
N SER A 939 17.38 -21.70 -11.33
CA SER A 939 17.84 -22.44 -12.53
C SER A 939 18.79 -21.64 -13.44
N ASN A 940 18.65 -20.32 -13.55
CA ASN A 940 19.41 -19.53 -14.51
C ASN A 940 20.87 -19.37 -14.08
N LYS A 941 21.81 -19.93 -14.87
CA LYS A 941 23.26 -19.90 -14.57
C LYS A 941 23.82 -18.49 -14.40
N LYS A 942 23.36 -17.50 -15.18
CA LYS A 942 23.83 -16.10 -15.08
C LYS A 942 23.42 -15.48 -13.75
N ILE A 943 22.16 -15.66 -13.37
CA ILE A 943 21.63 -15.18 -12.08
C ILE A 943 22.38 -15.83 -10.91
N ARG A 944 22.58 -17.16 -10.96
CA ARG A 944 23.33 -17.88 -9.92
C ARG A 944 24.78 -17.40 -9.78
N ASN A 945 25.44 -17.02 -10.87
CA ASN A 945 26.81 -16.47 -10.79
C ASN A 945 26.80 -15.08 -10.13
N ILE A 946 25.90 -14.18 -10.55
CA ILE A 946 25.73 -12.86 -9.92
C ILE A 946 25.44 -13.00 -8.43
N LEU A 947 24.53 -13.89 -8.03
CA LEU A 947 24.20 -14.13 -6.62
C LEU A 947 25.38 -14.73 -5.83
N LYS A 948 26.19 -15.61 -6.44
CA LYS A 948 27.41 -16.13 -5.81
C LYS A 948 28.48 -15.05 -5.61
N GLU A 949 28.68 -14.19 -6.61
CA GLU A 949 29.60 -13.06 -6.53
C GLU A 949 29.14 -12.05 -5.47
N GLN A 950 27.84 -11.77 -5.41
CA GLN A 950 27.22 -10.95 -4.36
C GLN A 950 27.44 -11.56 -2.96
N ASN A 951 27.23 -12.87 -2.81
CA ASN A 951 27.42 -13.58 -1.53
C ASN A 951 28.87 -13.62 -1.03
N ASN A 952 29.88 -13.23 -1.83
CA ASN A 952 31.26 -13.19 -1.37
C ASN A 952 31.46 -12.08 -0.32
N VAL A 953 31.99 -12.44 0.86
CA VAL A 953 32.25 -11.50 1.96
C VAL A 953 33.74 -11.15 1.97
N PRO A 954 34.12 -9.86 2.09
CA PRO A 954 35.52 -9.45 2.17
C PRO A 954 36.30 -10.20 3.26
N ASP A 955 37.53 -10.59 2.96
CA ASP A 955 38.40 -11.24 3.93
C ASP A 955 38.88 -10.26 4.99
N ALA A 956 38.13 -10.18 6.08
CA ALA A 956 38.54 -9.48 7.29
C ALA A 956 39.43 -10.35 8.18
N ILE A 957 40.48 -9.74 8.73
CA ILE A 957 41.31 -10.32 9.80
C ILE A 957 41.20 -9.46 11.06
N MET A 958 41.13 -10.11 12.21
CA MET A 958 41.07 -9.47 13.53
C MET A 958 42.40 -9.58 14.27
N SER A 959 42.76 -8.56 15.05
CA SER A 959 44.00 -8.59 15.87
C SER A 959 43.99 -9.60 17.01
N THR A 960 42.81 -9.88 17.60
CA THR A 960 42.65 -10.83 18.69
C THR A 960 41.24 -11.41 18.73
N ASN A 961 41.09 -12.58 19.34
CA ASN A 961 39.81 -13.21 19.72
C ASN A 961 39.57 -13.20 21.24
N ASN A 962 40.51 -12.63 22.03
CA ASN A 962 40.43 -12.56 23.48
C ASN A 962 40.97 -11.21 23.98
N ILE A 963 40.21 -10.55 24.85
CA ILE A 963 40.53 -9.27 25.47
C ILE A 963 40.37 -9.46 26.99
N ILE A 964 41.37 -9.02 27.74
CA ILE A 964 41.29 -8.92 29.20
C ILE A 964 41.34 -7.43 29.55
N LEU A 965 40.41 -6.99 30.41
CA LEU A 965 40.31 -5.62 30.92
C LEU A 965 40.48 -5.64 32.43
N GLN A 966 41.34 -4.78 32.97
CA GLN A 966 41.33 -4.42 34.37
C GLN A 966 40.46 -3.16 34.57
N ASP A 967 40.37 -2.65 35.79
CA ASP A 967 39.59 -1.44 36.07
C ASP A 967 40.17 -0.23 35.30
N ASP A 968 39.28 0.53 34.64
CA ASP A 968 39.57 1.64 33.71
C ASP A 968 40.41 1.34 32.46
N ASP A 969 40.76 0.07 32.19
CA ASP A 969 41.55 -0.32 31.01
C ASP A 969 40.84 -0.05 29.68
N LYS A 970 41.65 0.22 28.64
CA LYS A 970 41.22 0.36 27.24
C LYS A 970 42.02 -0.58 26.35
N SER A 971 41.32 -1.40 25.57
CA SER A 971 41.89 -2.30 24.57
C SER A 971 41.46 -1.92 23.16
N ILE A 972 42.33 -2.14 22.17
CA ILE A 972 42.06 -1.81 20.76
C ILE A 972 41.97 -3.09 19.94
N LEU A 973 40.77 -3.35 19.45
CA LEU A 973 40.45 -4.43 18.52
C LEU A 973 40.56 -3.92 17.09
N ARG A 974 41.46 -4.47 16.28
CA ARG A 974 41.67 -4.05 14.89
C ARG A 974 41.01 -5.01 13.92
N ILE A 975 40.26 -4.49 12.95
CA ILE A 975 39.69 -5.24 11.83
C ILE A 975 40.37 -4.75 10.54
N THR A 976 41.11 -5.63 9.86
CA THR A 976 41.78 -5.34 8.59
C THR A 976 40.96 -5.88 7.42
N ASN A 977 40.51 -5.02 6.51
CA ASN A 977 39.92 -5.45 5.25
C ASN A 977 41.02 -5.81 4.25
N LYS A 978 41.19 -7.09 3.91
CA LYS A 978 42.17 -7.55 2.89
C LYS A 978 41.62 -7.55 1.47
N CYS A 979 40.37 -7.15 1.23
CA CYS A 979 39.89 -7.00 -0.14
C CYS A 979 40.51 -5.76 -0.78
N GLY A 980 40.96 -5.90 -2.03
CA GLY A 980 41.55 -4.82 -2.81
C GLY A 980 40.54 -3.96 -3.58
N GLU A 981 39.29 -4.40 -3.68
CA GLU A 981 38.24 -3.76 -4.49
C GLU A 981 37.02 -3.35 -3.67
N ASP A 982 36.56 -4.20 -2.74
CA ASP A 982 35.32 -3.98 -2.00
C ASP A 982 35.50 -3.32 -0.64
N LYS A 983 34.59 -2.38 -0.32
CA LYS A 983 34.38 -1.90 1.05
C LYS A 983 33.79 -3.02 1.91
N ALA A 984 34.33 -3.20 3.10
CA ALA A 984 33.79 -4.08 4.12
C ALA A 984 32.97 -3.28 5.14
N LEU A 985 31.80 -3.78 5.53
CA LEU A 985 31.00 -3.22 6.63
C LEU A 985 31.18 -4.11 7.85
N PHE A 986 31.39 -3.51 9.02
CA PHE A 986 31.39 -4.26 10.28
C PHE A 986 30.25 -3.81 11.20
N ARG A 987 29.78 -4.74 12.04
CA ARG A 987 28.90 -4.47 13.17
C ARG A 987 29.26 -5.38 14.34
N VAL A 988 29.50 -4.80 15.51
CA VAL A 988 29.72 -5.49 16.77
C VAL A 988 28.39 -5.65 17.50
N LYS A 989 28.16 -6.84 18.08
CA LYS A 989 27.02 -7.16 18.95
C LYS A 989 27.52 -7.91 20.17
N CYS A 990 26.77 -7.86 21.26
CA CYS A 990 26.93 -8.80 22.37
C CYS A 990 26.14 -10.07 22.05
N GLU A 991 26.76 -11.26 22.00
CA GLU A 991 26.01 -12.52 21.98
C GLU A 991 25.41 -12.77 23.36
N GLY A 992 26.24 -12.66 24.40
CA GLY A 992 25.85 -12.98 25.76
C GLY A 992 26.92 -12.67 26.81
N GLN A 993 26.51 -12.75 28.06
CA GLN A 993 27.35 -12.52 29.25
C GLN A 993 27.30 -13.72 30.20
N CYS A 994 28.33 -13.88 31.03
CA CYS A 994 28.28 -14.73 32.22
C CYS A 994 29.11 -14.13 33.36
N THR A 995 28.74 -14.48 34.59
CA THR A 995 29.48 -14.11 35.80
C THR A 995 30.21 -15.35 36.30
N ILE A 996 31.53 -15.29 36.37
CA ILE A 996 32.36 -16.44 36.74
C ILE A 996 32.25 -16.65 38.25
N LYS A 997 31.96 -17.90 38.66
CA LYS A 997 31.94 -18.33 40.06
C LYS A 997 33.17 -19.20 40.33
N ASP A 998 33.81 -18.99 41.47
CA ASP A 998 35.07 -19.65 41.81
C ASP A 998 35.02 -21.18 41.64
N GLY A 999 35.98 -21.71 40.88
CA GLY A 999 36.24 -23.15 40.81
C GLY A 999 35.37 -23.98 39.85
N LYS A 1000 34.45 -23.38 39.08
CA LYS A 1000 33.68 -24.11 38.06
C LYS A 1000 33.74 -23.46 36.67
N GLN A 1001 34.08 -24.29 35.68
CA GLN A 1001 33.94 -23.97 34.26
C GLN A 1001 32.53 -24.38 33.80
N GLU A 1002 31.53 -23.50 34.02
CA GLU A 1002 30.16 -23.69 33.51
C GLU A 1002 29.93 -22.83 32.25
N SER A 1003 29.19 -23.37 31.28
CA SER A 1003 29.36 -23.07 29.84
C SER A 1003 28.22 -22.30 29.16
N ASP A 1004 27.22 -21.86 29.90
CA ASP A 1004 26.04 -21.17 29.35
C ASP A 1004 26.15 -19.65 29.54
N HIS A 1005 26.44 -18.93 28.46
CA HIS A 1005 26.30 -17.47 28.41
C HIS A 1005 24.80 -17.12 28.31
N GLN A 1006 24.32 -16.20 29.16
CA GLN A 1006 22.99 -15.64 29.02
C GLN A 1006 22.92 -14.79 27.73
N PRO A 1007 21.98 -15.05 26.81
CA PRO A 1007 21.91 -14.32 25.55
C PRO A 1007 21.53 -12.85 25.81
N ARG A 1008 22.44 -11.92 25.47
CA ARG A 1008 22.17 -10.49 25.45
C ARG A 1008 21.81 -9.98 24.06
N GLY A 1009 22.30 -10.59 22.98
CA GLY A 1009 21.85 -10.38 21.59
C GLY A 1009 21.41 -8.95 21.23
N SER A 1010 20.10 -8.80 21.00
CA SER A 1010 19.42 -7.54 20.62
C SER A 1010 19.41 -6.46 21.71
N PHE A 1011 19.77 -6.83 22.94
CA PHE A 1011 19.73 -6.00 24.15
C PHE A 1011 21.09 -5.38 24.47
N GLY A 1012 21.83 -4.99 23.42
CA GLY A 1012 23.02 -4.17 23.55
C GLY A 1012 24.15 -4.77 24.39
N PHE A 1013 25.05 -3.89 24.84
CA PHE A 1013 26.22 -4.24 25.64
C PHE A 1013 25.89 -4.15 27.14
N PRO A 1014 26.56 -4.93 28.01
CA PRO A 1014 26.44 -4.74 29.46
C PRO A 1014 26.84 -3.33 29.90
N ARG A 1015 26.22 -2.81 30.97
CA ARG A 1015 26.49 -1.46 31.49
C ARG A 1015 27.96 -1.18 31.86
N TRP A 1016 28.74 -2.21 32.20
CA TRP A 1016 30.17 -2.08 32.50
C TRP A 1016 31.08 -2.06 31.25
N LEU A 1017 30.55 -2.29 30.05
CA LEU A 1017 31.33 -2.47 28.83
C LEU A 1017 30.96 -1.44 27.76
N GLU A 1018 31.89 -0.55 27.45
CA GLU A 1018 31.79 0.37 26.33
C GLU A 1018 32.54 -0.19 25.10
N VAL A 1019 31.89 -0.18 23.94
CA VAL A 1019 32.47 -0.58 22.65
C VAL A 1019 32.23 0.55 21.65
N LYS A 1020 33.28 1.17 21.11
CA LYS A 1020 33.16 2.29 20.15
C LYS A 1020 34.23 2.26 19.05
N PRO A 1021 33.86 2.40 17.77
CA PRO A 1021 32.50 2.37 17.22
C PRO A 1021 31.91 0.94 17.22
N THR A 1022 30.59 0.81 17.21
CA THR A 1022 29.91 -0.51 17.12
C THR A 1022 29.56 -0.89 15.69
N SER A 1023 29.59 0.03 14.73
CA SER A 1023 29.54 -0.28 13.31
C SER A 1023 30.33 0.73 12.50
N GLY A 1024 30.72 0.36 11.27
CA GLY A 1024 31.40 1.26 10.37
C GLY A 1024 31.75 0.65 9.03
N ILE A 1025 32.40 1.46 8.20
CA ILE A 1025 32.85 1.13 6.85
C ILE A 1025 34.38 1.04 6.88
N ILE A 1026 34.94 -0.03 6.28
CA ILE A 1026 36.37 -0.24 6.10
C ILE A 1026 36.66 -0.23 4.60
N GLU A 1027 37.41 0.77 4.15
CA GLU A 1027 37.86 0.87 2.76
C GLU A 1027 38.76 -0.32 2.35
N PRO A 1028 38.92 -0.60 1.05
CA PRO A 1028 39.82 -1.65 0.56
C PRO A 1028 41.25 -1.49 1.12
N ASN A 1029 41.86 -2.58 1.57
CA ASN A 1029 43.18 -2.60 2.23
C ASN A 1029 43.35 -1.74 3.50
N HIS A 1030 42.27 -1.22 4.10
CA HIS A 1030 42.34 -0.40 5.32
C HIS A 1030 42.06 -1.19 6.61
N ILE A 1031 42.34 -0.55 7.75
CA ILE A 1031 42.12 -1.09 9.10
C ILE A 1031 41.14 -0.18 9.84
N ALA A 1032 40.12 -0.76 10.46
CA ALA A 1032 39.29 -0.10 11.46
C ALA A 1032 39.77 -0.47 12.88
N GLU A 1033 39.78 0.52 13.77
CA GLU A 1033 40.11 0.34 15.19
C GLU A 1033 38.84 0.50 16.04
N ILE A 1034 38.61 -0.45 16.94
CA ILE A 1034 37.48 -0.46 17.87
C ILE A 1034 38.04 -0.43 19.29
N CYS A 1035 37.70 0.61 20.04
CA CYS A 1035 38.00 0.71 21.45
C CYS A 1035 37.00 -0.15 22.24
N VAL A 1036 37.53 -1.00 23.12
CA VAL A 1036 36.78 -1.81 24.09
C VAL A 1036 37.27 -1.40 25.47
N HIS A 1037 36.37 -0.87 26.31
CA HIS A 1037 36.71 -0.21 27.56
C HIS A 1037 35.79 -0.67 28.70
N HIS A 1038 36.36 -0.85 29.90
CA HIS A 1038 35.59 -1.03 31.12
C HIS A 1038 35.08 0.33 31.62
N GLN A 1039 33.77 0.54 31.60
CA GLN A 1039 33.13 1.76 32.10
C GLN A 1039 32.79 1.60 33.59
N GLY A 1040 33.35 2.46 34.44
CA GLY A 1040 33.10 2.44 35.88
C GLY A 1040 31.61 2.57 36.23
N TYR A 1041 31.09 1.60 36.98
CA TYR A 1041 29.71 1.58 37.44
C TYR A 1041 29.62 2.17 38.85
N GLU A 1042 29.24 3.44 38.96
CA GLU A 1042 28.75 3.97 40.24
C GLU A 1042 27.32 3.49 40.46
N THR A 1043 27.13 2.60 41.45
CA THR A 1043 25.81 2.26 41.97
C THR A 1043 25.16 3.51 42.56
N MET A 1044 24.21 4.10 41.83
CA MET A 1044 23.32 5.09 42.42
C MET A 1044 22.43 4.37 43.44
N GLU A 1045 22.59 4.69 44.72
CA GLU A 1045 21.83 4.07 45.81
C GLU A 1045 20.36 4.49 45.74
N GLU A 1046 19.49 3.64 45.15
CA GLU A 1046 18.04 3.83 45.19
C GLU A 1046 17.51 3.58 46.62
N TYR A 1047 17.44 4.64 47.42
CA TYR A 1047 16.74 4.62 48.70
C TYR A 1047 15.22 4.58 48.50
N VAL A 1048 14.60 3.46 48.87
CA VAL A 1048 13.15 3.33 49.06
C VAL A 1048 12.89 2.98 50.53
N ASP A 1049 12.00 3.71 51.19
CA ASP A 1049 11.60 3.54 52.60
C ASP A 1049 12.75 3.49 53.65
N GLY A 1050 13.89 4.11 53.35
CA GLY A 1050 14.92 4.45 54.36
C GLY A 1050 15.82 3.30 54.83
N GLU A 1051 15.68 2.09 54.27
CA GLU A 1051 16.62 1.00 54.45
C GLU A 1051 17.30 0.62 53.11
N ALA A 1052 18.63 0.54 53.11
CA ALA A 1052 19.41 0.19 51.93
C ALA A 1052 19.30 -1.32 51.63
N GLN A 1053 18.42 -1.69 50.69
CA GLN A 1053 18.24 -3.10 50.33
C GLN A 1053 19.29 -3.54 49.28
N ASN A 1054 20.23 -4.37 49.73
CA ASN A 1054 21.27 -5.07 48.95
C ASN A 1054 22.53 -4.28 48.52
N SER A 1055 23.21 -3.62 49.45
CA SER A 1055 24.60 -3.16 49.28
C SER A 1055 25.66 -4.26 49.47
N TRP A 1056 25.33 -5.54 49.21
CA TRP A 1056 26.22 -6.69 49.44
C TRP A 1056 26.55 -7.45 48.14
N CYS A 1057 27.62 -6.98 47.48
CA CYS A 1057 28.59 -7.82 46.77
C CYS A 1057 28.11 -8.60 45.53
N GLU A 1058 27.66 -7.89 44.47
CA GLU A 1058 27.72 -8.43 43.09
C GLU A 1058 29.01 -8.03 42.35
N ASP A 1059 29.69 -6.94 42.76
CA ASP A 1059 30.80 -6.28 42.06
C ASP A 1059 32.22 -6.79 42.38
N VAL A 1060 32.35 -8.00 42.92
CA VAL A 1060 33.65 -8.62 43.26
C VAL A 1060 33.83 -9.96 42.53
N ARG A 1061 33.22 -10.12 41.35
CA ARG A 1061 33.26 -11.34 40.54
C ARG A 1061 33.69 -11.02 39.11
N ASP A 1062 34.60 -11.81 38.57
CA ASP A 1062 35.01 -11.76 37.15
C ASP A 1062 33.78 -11.86 36.23
N LYS A 1063 33.67 -10.92 35.29
CA LYS A 1063 32.58 -10.85 34.30
C LYS A 1063 33.15 -11.20 32.92
N GLU A 1064 32.49 -12.09 32.17
CA GLU A 1064 32.89 -12.47 30.80
C GLU A 1064 31.76 -12.20 29.81
N VAL A 1065 32.10 -11.67 28.64
CA VAL A 1065 31.21 -11.33 27.54
C VAL A 1065 31.72 -11.93 26.24
N MET A 1066 30.82 -12.46 25.43
CA MET A 1066 31.11 -12.85 24.05
C MET A 1066 30.58 -11.77 23.11
N LEU A 1067 31.50 -11.07 22.44
CA LEU A 1067 31.19 -10.16 21.35
C LEU A 1067 31.19 -10.93 20.01
N MET A 1068 30.23 -10.64 19.15
CA MET A 1068 30.23 -11.04 17.74
C MET A 1068 30.51 -9.82 16.87
N VAL A 1069 31.56 -9.90 16.06
CA VAL A 1069 31.83 -8.96 14.96
C VAL A 1069 31.30 -9.59 13.67
N GLU A 1070 30.19 -9.07 13.16
CA GLU A 1070 29.67 -9.38 11.83
C GLU A 1070 30.39 -8.53 10.78
N VAL A 1071 30.98 -9.14 9.76
CA VAL A 1071 31.54 -8.44 8.58
C VAL A 1071 30.73 -8.80 7.33
N ARG A 1072 30.43 -7.82 6.47
CA ARG A 1072 29.66 -7.95 5.22
C ARG A 1072 30.28 -7.16 4.07
N ARG A 1073 29.93 -7.49 2.83
CA ARG A 1073 30.27 -6.70 1.63
C ARG A 1073 29.39 -5.45 1.53
N GLY A 1074 29.96 -4.31 1.12
CA GLY A 1074 29.35 -2.97 1.10
C GLY A 1074 27.85 -2.88 0.81
N SER A 1075 27.35 -3.39 -0.33
CA SER A 1075 26.04 -2.95 -0.85
C SER A 1075 25.07 -4.06 -1.28
N CYS A 1076 25.49 -5.32 -1.36
CA CYS A 1076 24.72 -6.34 -2.10
C CYS A 1076 24.64 -7.74 -1.46
N THR A 1077 25.02 -7.91 -0.19
CA THR A 1077 25.01 -9.23 0.46
C THR A 1077 24.28 -9.28 1.79
N VAL A 1078 23.49 -10.34 1.99
CA VAL A 1078 22.94 -10.71 3.31
C VAL A 1078 23.93 -11.61 4.07
N GLU A 1079 24.82 -12.31 3.35
CA GLU A 1079 25.85 -13.16 3.95
C GLU A 1079 26.81 -12.34 4.82
N LYS A 1080 27.23 -12.95 5.92
CA LYS A 1080 28.09 -12.31 6.92
C LYS A 1080 29.14 -13.27 7.44
N LYS A 1081 30.37 -12.79 7.57
CA LYS A 1081 31.45 -13.49 8.26
C LYS A 1081 31.42 -13.07 9.72
N CYS A 1082 31.04 -13.98 10.62
CA CYS A 1082 30.98 -13.71 12.05
C CYS A 1082 32.28 -14.15 12.73
N HIS A 1083 32.88 -13.25 13.51
CA HIS A 1083 34.04 -13.53 14.35
C HIS A 1083 33.66 -13.32 15.81
N ARG A 1084 34.08 -14.23 16.69
CA ARG A 1084 33.76 -14.18 18.13
C ARG A 1084 34.97 -13.66 18.91
N VAL A 1085 34.77 -12.65 19.75
CA VAL A 1085 35.78 -12.07 20.63
C VAL A 1085 35.31 -12.20 22.07
N ARG A 1086 36.06 -12.93 22.89
CA ARG A 1086 35.86 -12.99 24.33
C ARG A 1086 36.41 -11.72 24.97
N VAL A 1087 35.64 -11.11 25.87
CA VAL A 1087 36.07 -9.99 26.71
C VAL A 1087 35.86 -10.38 28.16
N ARG A 1088 36.95 -10.42 28.96
CA ARG A 1088 36.89 -10.73 30.39
C ARG A 1088 37.35 -9.52 31.19
N HIS A 1089 36.54 -9.09 32.15
CA HIS A 1089 36.94 -8.17 33.19
C HIS A 1089 37.49 -8.96 34.38
N THR A 1090 38.66 -8.55 34.89
CA THR A 1090 39.34 -9.15 36.04
C THR A 1090 39.76 -8.07 37.02
N GLN A 1091 39.25 -8.12 38.25
CA GLN A 1091 39.52 -7.09 39.26
C GLN A 1091 40.85 -7.36 39.98
N SER A 1092 41.71 -6.34 40.09
CA SER A 1092 43.00 -6.49 40.79
C SER A 1092 42.83 -6.35 42.31
N LEU A 1093 43.04 -7.43 43.05
CA LEU A 1093 42.99 -7.46 44.53
C LEU A 1093 44.15 -6.69 45.22
N SER A 1094 45.00 -5.97 44.49
CA SER A 1094 46.22 -5.34 45.02
C SER A 1094 46.02 -4.01 45.77
N GLY A 1095 44.77 -3.55 45.99
CA GLY A 1095 44.47 -2.19 46.49
C GLY A 1095 43.97 -2.05 47.93
N ARG A 1096 43.53 -3.12 48.61
CA ARG A 1096 42.90 -3.02 49.94
C ARG A 1096 43.58 -3.86 51.02
N SER A 1097 44.80 -3.48 51.40
CA SER A 1097 45.32 -3.84 52.73
C SER A 1097 44.66 -2.95 53.80
N MET A 1098 43.64 -3.47 54.48
CA MET A 1098 43.14 -2.86 55.71
C MET A 1098 44.28 -2.74 56.73
N PRO A 1099 44.47 -1.60 57.41
CA PRO A 1099 45.38 -1.54 58.55
C PRO A 1099 44.79 -2.38 59.68
N MET A 1100 45.40 -3.51 60.00
CA MET A 1100 45.17 -4.13 61.32
C MET A 1100 45.78 -3.22 62.39
N GLU A 1101 45.00 -2.82 63.38
CA GLU A 1101 45.51 -2.21 64.60
C GLU A 1101 46.48 -3.17 65.31
N PRO A 1102 47.76 -2.79 65.53
CA PRO A 1102 48.62 -3.48 66.46
C PRO A 1102 48.30 -3.02 67.88
N LYS A 1103 48.21 -3.98 68.82
CA LYS A 1103 48.08 -3.69 70.25
C LYS A 1103 49.31 -2.91 70.75
N TYR A 1104 49.06 -2.04 71.74
CA TYR A 1104 50.10 -1.33 72.49
C TYR A 1104 51.07 -2.28 73.20
N GLU A 1105 52.37 -2.02 73.05
CA GLU A 1105 53.39 -2.25 74.09
C GLU A 1105 54.56 -1.24 73.89
N GLU A 1106 55.26 -0.91 74.97
CA GLU A 1106 56.12 0.29 75.06
C GLU A 1106 57.54 0.09 74.47
N LEU A 1107 58.12 1.13 73.82
CA LEU A 1107 59.34 1.85 74.27
C LEU A 1107 60.09 2.63 73.15
N ASN A 1108 60.55 3.84 73.52
CA ASN A 1108 61.71 4.59 73.01
C ASN A 1108 61.79 5.15 71.56
N ARG A 1109 61.52 6.48 71.48
CA ARG A 1109 62.36 7.56 70.89
C ARG A 1109 63.24 7.26 69.65
N VAL A 1110 63.09 8.07 68.60
CA VAL A 1110 63.92 9.29 68.32
C VAL A 1110 63.28 10.14 67.19
N HIS A 1111 63.55 11.45 67.17
CA HIS A 1111 63.03 12.47 66.22
C HIS A 1111 63.61 12.39 64.78
N GLY A 1112 62.90 13.00 63.81
CA GLY A 1112 63.44 13.27 62.46
C GLY A 1112 62.53 14.03 61.48
N ASN A 1113 62.28 15.32 61.72
CA ASN A 1113 61.66 16.37 60.86
C ASN A 1113 61.52 16.09 59.33
N VAL A 1114 60.34 16.20 58.68
CA VAL A 1114 59.48 17.41 58.42
C VAL A 1114 59.97 18.29 57.25
N LEU A 1115 59.35 18.20 56.05
CA LEU A 1115 58.46 19.24 55.44
C LEU A 1115 57.98 18.94 53.98
N HIS A 1116 56.78 19.44 53.67
CA HIS A 1116 56.12 19.47 52.35
C HIS A 1116 56.66 20.57 51.40
N ARG A 1117 56.49 20.41 50.07
CA ARG A 1117 55.43 21.15 49.30
C ARG A 1117 55.28 20.70 47.84
N ALA A 1118 54.12 21.04 47.28
CA ALA A 1118 53.72 20.81 45.90
C ALA A 1118 54.27 21.90 44.95
N ASP A 1119 54.22 21.66 43.64
CA ASP A 1119 53.34 22.43 42.74
C ASP A 1119 53.30 21.83 41.32
N ALA A 1120 52.22 22.13 40.58
CA ALA A 1120 51.96 21.59 39.24
C ALA A 1120 52.49 22.51 38.12
N LYS A 1121 52.83 21.91 36.95
CA LYS A 1121 52.44 22.46 35.63
C LYS A 1121 52.67 21.51 34.45
N TRP A 1122 51.84 21.69 33.43
CA TRP A 1122 51.83 21.01 32.13
C TRP A 1122 52.91 21.52 31.17
N LEU A 1123 53.18 20.74 30.11
CA LEU A 1123 53.43 21.09 28.68
C LEU A 1123 53.92 19.79 27.98
N SER A 1124 53.10 19.11 27.16
CA SER A 1124 52.90 19.30 25.71
C SER A 1124 54.18 19.31 24.85
N GLY A 1125 54.31 18.38 23.91
CA GLY A 1125 55.33 18.41 22.85
C GLY A 1125 55.72 17.03 22.34
N SER A 1126 55.00 16.49 21.35
CA SER A 1126 55.38 15.26 20.64
C SER A 1126 55.51 15.54 19.15
N ARG A 1127 56.70 15.26 18.60
CA ARG A 1127 56.93 14.88 17.20
C ARG A 1127 58.27 14.13 17.07
N ASP A 1128 58.27 13.19 16.12
CA ASP A 1128 59.42 12.59 15.43
C ASP A 1128 60.41 11.69 16.22
N VAL A 1129 60.10 10.39 16.25
CA VAL A 1129 61.03 9.27 15.90
C VAL A 1129 60.14 8.19 15.25
N VAL A 1130 59.98 8.12 13.92
CA VAL A 1130 60.91 7.58 12.89
C VAL A 1130 61.17 6.07 13.03
N ASP A 1131 60.68 5.34 12.03
CA ASP A 1131 61.16 4.05 11.48
C ASP A 1131 61.97 3.11 12.38
N HIS A 1132 61.32 2.02 12.81
CA HIS A 1132 61.76 0.61 12.88
C HIS A 1132 60.50 -0.14 13.37
N ILE A 1133 59.83 -0.99 12.59
CA ILE A 1133 60.27 -2.34 12.22
C ILE A 1133 59.64 -2.70 10.86
N ARG A 1134 60.48 -2.85 9.84
CA ARG A 1134 60.23 -3.80 8.75
C ARG A 1134 60.78 -5.16 9.17
N ASP A 1135 60.31 -6.19 8.50
CA ASP A 1135 60.75 -7.59 8.59
C ASP A 1135 60.40 -8.30 9.91
N LEU A 1136 59.33 -9.11 9.84
CA LEU A 1136 59.44 -10.53 10.18
C LEU A 1136 58.32 -11.30 9.47
N HIS A 1137 58.71 -12.35 8.74
CA HIS A 1137 57.78 -13.28 8.08
C HIS A 1137 57.14 -14.26 9.09
N THR A 1138 55.91 -14.65 8.78
CA THR A 1138 55.20 -15.95 9.03
C THR A 1138 55.95 -17.10 9.72
N PRO A 1139 55.25 -18.01 10.44
CA PRO A 1139 53.82 -18.34 10.27
C PRO A 1139 52.86 -17.68 11.28
#